data_AF-A0A9P8XTY5-F1
#
_entry.id   AF-A0A9P8XTY5-F1
#
_cell.length_a   1.000
_cell.length_b   1.000
_cell.length_c   1.000
_cell.angle_alpha   90.00
_cell.angle_beta   90.00
_cell.angle_gamma   90.00
#
_symmetry.space_group_name_H-M   'P 1'
#
loop_
_entity.id
_entity.type
_entity.pdbx_description
1 polymer ?
#
loop_
_entity_poly.entity_id
_entity_poly.type
_entity_poly.pdbx_seq_one_letter_code
_entity_poly.pdbx_strand_id
1 'polypeptide(L)'
;MSNKDTETDWSESELQAQLLAVIQHYNRPLAFFLDGLDEVYPQDGVLRLCGLLDTIKQLAGASVQVKICLASRPETLISTLLGRFPKLRLENLNHADLQRYATAHITIPPDYNINASSSLTIPRGEALSHRRTLHSHDELAEWLVNTLVGGANGIFLWLCLTVSTVCQALREGETIEDLESRINTLPTQLADLFADMWTRANGNTRQIRKRAASYLQLALYKSRQVPKQSFDCMTMALAMNQNLMRQVLDAASPDPTMIEKLTEACEWSQQDTLARCAGLLRCTRPREVPESEEYAFPWYGGVYGKLQQLSRTDYRCIHRTAFDFFDTTGVGQAILADGEFPGSVALHRSFEADLAYSRLFRHATFICDDRGGAIMQKCVTSYLYLVLSDLWPTGSRVLDADVAETLRLLRQCERLFRLGVLSLSTVTPPRSMRYIQGPFTPGMRTSYGTSSVQREHEFLLELAHSKLKHEAFRFILLLMKDRRRDAYTLSRLLHHACSLEKHFDDAPGMISKRRKSIETLLQWGADTYTAIIYPQNVTQWGDAPAIEVEGTPLRALITSLWYDATQRALQEGYFRKLCDLASLLVAHGANLHEELHVVLEIKRDFIAFRELWRFDLRERRPACSTDDIGHLVVIVAYSFPSILSLIRHICFRDVVFSADGALCDFQWDWQSQGRVLAVVDLNSGRPRESRFLTPPIFCSEDIFPESLLRGSFEELTHLVKFATDCLKEPRVVYNHANIFYGYMHCKTQIPPDIQSGTFHALERIRALAVPVEARRRELRASLGVQTPLEDFEWQNNNEAGPPFTDSDFIQRVQD
;
A
#
# COMPACT_ATOMS: atom_id res chain seq x y z
N MET A 1 -17.23 9.09 27.21
CA MET A 1 -16.72 7.76 26.83
C MET A 1 -15.92 7.94 25.57
N SER A 2 -14.62 7.65 25.61
CA SER A 2 -13.75 7.68 24.43
C SER A 2 -14.31 6.68 23.41
N ASN A 3 -14.63 7.11 22.19
CA ASN A 3 -14.79 6.16 21.09
C ASN A 3 -13.44 5.46 20.91
N LYS A 4 -13.44 4.14 20.87
CA LYS A 4 -12.27 3.30 20.65
C LYS A 4 -12.45 2.66 19.29
N ASP A 5 -11.90 3.30 18.27
CA ASP A 5 -12.20 3.00 16.87
C ASP A 5 -11.07 2.19 16.19
N THR A 6 -9.94 1.96 16.88
CA THR A 6 -8.81 1.16 16.38
C THR A 6 -8.44 0.02 17.32
N GLU A 7 -7.80 -1.02 16.77
CA GLU A 7 -7.40 -2.23 17.50
C GLU A 7 -6.43 -1.93 18.66
N THR A 8 -5.63 -0.86 18.54
CA THR A 8 -4.66 -0.44 19.57
C THR A 8 -5.26 0.38 20.71
N ASP A 9 -6.51 0.83 20.61
CA ASP A 9 -7.19 1.64 21.63
C ASP A 9 -7.67 0.81 22.83
N TRP A 10 -7.60 -0.52 22.71
CA TRP A 10 -8.08 -1.45 23.70
C TRP A 10 -6.92 -2.17 24.38
N SER A 11 -6.84 -2.05 25.71
CA SER A 11 -5.97 -2.95 26.47
C SER A 11 -6.53 -4.37 26.50
N GLU A 12 -5.66 -5.37 26.67
CA GLU A 12 -6.03 -6.79 26.80
C GLU A 12 -7.12 -6.99 27.87
N SER A 13 -6.98 -6.32 29.02
CA SER A 13 -7.95 -6.36 30.12
C SER A 13 -9.32 -5.80 29.74
N GLU A 14 -9.36 -4.74 28.93
CA GLU A 14 -10.62 -4.14 28.49
C GLU A 14 -11.31 -5.00 27.44
N LEU A 15 -10.55 -5.58 26.49
CA LEU A 15 -11.08 -6.54 25.52
C LEU A 15 -11.66 -7.75 26.22
N GLN A 16 -10.95 -8.31 27.19
CA GLN A 16 -11.43 -9.43 27.99
C GLN A 16 -12.70 -9.04 28.74
N ALA A 17 -12.73 -7.91 29.44
CA ALA A 17 -13.92 -7.46 30.17
C ALA A 17 -15.14 -7.27 29.25
N GLN A 18 -14.95 -6.66 28.08
CA GLN A 18 -16.03 -6.50 27.10
C GLN A 18 -16.50 -7.83 26.52
N LEU A 19 -15.59 -8.73 26.15
CA LEU A 19 -15.95 -10.06 25.65
C LEU A 19 -16.80 -10.82 26.68
N LEU A 20 -16.38 -10.82 27.95
CA LEU A 20 -17.12 -11.48 29.01
C LEU A 20 -18.50 -10.84 29.24
N ALA A 21 -18.59 -9.51 29.20
CA ALA A 21 -19.85 -8.79 29.29
C ALA A 21 -20.79 -9.14 28.13
N VAL A 22 -20.29 -9.17 26.89
CA VAL A 22 -21.06 -9.57 25.70
C VAL A 22 -21.58 -11.00 25.85
N ILE A 23 -20.73 -11.94 26.26
CA ILE A 23 -21.11 -13.35 26.48
C ILE A 23 -22.21 -13.43 27.54
N GLN A 24 -22.09 -12.72 28.67
CA GLN A 24 -23.09 -12.74 29.75
C GLN A 24 -24.47 -12.23 29.31
N HIS A 25 -24.52 -11.22 28.44
CA HIS A 25 -25.77 -10.62 27.98
C HIS A 25 -26.34 -11.29 26.71
N TYR A 26 -25.65 -12.28 26.16
CA TYR A 26 -26.07 -12.93 24.92
C TYR A 26 -27.12 -14.02 25.19
N ASN A 27 -28.34 -13.85 24.66
CA ASN A 27 -29.48 -14.72 24.99
C ASN A 27 -29.59 -16.01 24.16
N ARG A 28 -28.54 -16.39 23.41
CA ARG A 28 -28.51 -17.61 22.59
C ARG A 28 -27.28 -18.46 22.90
N PRO A 29 -27.33 -19.78 22.65
CA PRO A 29 -26.15 -20.63 22.80
C PRO A 29 -25.00 -20.15 21.90
N LEU A 30 -23.78 -20.12 22.46
CA LEU A 30 -22.57 -19.74 21.74
C LEU A 30 -21.67 -20.96 21.51
N ALA A 31 -21.02 -20.99 20.35
CA ALA A 31 -20.01 -21.98 20.03
C ALA A 31 -18.73 -21.28 19.58
N PHE A 32 -17.63 -21.53 20.29
CA PHE A 32 -16.30 -21.06 19.94
C PHE A 32 -15.53 -22.16 19.23
N PHE A 33 -14.92 -21.85 18.09
CA PHE A 33 -14.00 -22.71 17.38
C PHE A 33 -12.67 -21.99 17.30
N LEU A 34 -11.65 -22.53 17.96
CA LEU A 34 -10.29 -21.98 17.96
C LEU A 34 -9.36 -22.99 17.31
N ASP A 35 -8.75 -22.57 16.20
CA ASP A 35 -7.80 -23.38 15.43
C ASP A 35 -6.37 -22.92 15.72
N GLY A 36 -5.45 -23.88 15.86
CA GLY A 36 -4.03 -23.61 16.09
C GLY A 36 -3.67 -23.05 17.47
N LEU A 37 -4.10 -23.67 18.58
CA LEU A 37 -3.68 -23.20 19.92
C LEU A 37 -2.16 -23.26 20.15
N ASP A 38 -1.45 -24.11 19.43
CA ASP A 38 0.01 -24.23 19.44
C ASP A 38 0.72 -23.10 18.68
N GLU A 39 -0.01 -22.25 17.94
CA GLU A 39 0.57 -21.13 17.18
C GLU A 39 0.66 -19.83 17.99
N VAL A 40 0.23 -19.83 19.25
CA VAL A 40 0.32 -18.66 20.14
C VAL A 40 1.78 -18.38 20.48
N TYR A 41 2.23 -17.15 20.25
CA TYR A 41 3.60 -16.76 20.55
C TYR A 41 3.97 -17.04 22.02
N PRO A 42 5.21 -17.48 22.32
CA PRO A 42 5.63 -17.76 23.68
C PRO A 42 5.44 -16.57 24.64
N GLN A 43 5.58 -15.34 24.16
CA GLN A 43 5.38 -14.12 24.96
C GLN A 43 3.90 -13.89 25.37
N ASP A 44 2.95 -14.33 24.55
CA ASP A 44 1.51 -14.16 24.79
C ASP A 44 0.94 -15.35 25.59
N GLY A 45 1.56 -16.53 25.43
CA GLY A 45 1.47 -17.68 26.32
C GLY A 45 0.16 -18.47 26.26
N VAL A 46 0.24 -19.74 25.83
CA VAL A 46 -0.88 -20.71 25.82
C VAL A 46 -1.62 -20.79 27.17
N LEU A 47 -0.91 -20.63 28.29
CA LEU A 47 -1.49 -20.63 29.63
C LEU A 47 -2.47 -19.47 29.87
N ARG A 48 -2.19 -18.27 29.34
CA ARG A 48 -3.07 -17.11 29.46
C ARG A 48 -4.35 -17.33 28.65
N LEU A 49 -4.22 -17.83 27.42
CA LEU A 49 -5.37 -18.22 26.60
C LEU A 49 -6.21 -19.31 27.29
N CYS A 50 -5.58 -20.34 27.84
CA CYS A 50 -6.29 -21.37 28.61
C CYS A 50 -7.02 -20.78 29.82
N GLY A 51 -6.41 -19.82 30.54
CA GLY A 51 -7.05 -19.11 31.65
C GLY A 51 -8.29 -18.31 31.22
N LEU A 52 -8.25 -17.68 30.06
CA LEU A 52 -9.41 -17.01 29.47
C LEU A 52 -10.51 -18.02 29.11
N LEU A 53 -10.16 -19.15 28.50
CA LEU A 53 -11.11 -20.21 28.16
C LEU A 53 -11.78 -20.81 29.40
N ASP A 54 -11.03 -21.00 30.48
CA ASP A 54 -11.59 -21.42 31.77
C ASP A 54 -12.54 -20.36 32.34
N THR A 55 -12.21 -19.07 32.19
CA THR A 55 -13.08 -17.95 32.62
C THR A 55 -14.39 -17.93 31.83
N ILE A 56 -14.33 -18.04 30.50
CA ILE A 56 -15.51 -18.11 29.62
C ILE A 56 -16.39 -19.31 30.00
N LYS A 57 -15.76 -20.47 30.27
CA LYS A 57 -16.47 -21.68 30.68
C LYS A 57 -17.16 -21.54 32.04
N GLN A 58 -16.52 -20.87 33.01
CA GLN A 58 -17.12 -20.62 34.32
C GLN A 58 -18.36 -19.73 34.21
N LEU A 59 -18.31 -18.71 33.35
CA LEU A 59 -19.44 -17.82 33.08
C LEU A 59 -20.62 -18.53 32.40
N ALA A 60 -20.32 -19.49 31.53
CA ALA A 60 -21.33 -20.29 30.84
C ALA A 60 -22.22 -21.12 31.79
N GLY A 61 -21.74 -21.43 33.00
CA GLY A 61 -22.52 -22.16 34.00
C GLY A 61 -23.64 -21.34 34.64
N ALA A 62 -23.62 -20.00 34.53
CA ALA A 62 -24.49 -19.12 35.28
C ALA A 62 -25.61 -18.44 34.46
N SER A 63 -25.45 -18.27 33.14
CA SER A 63 -26.40 -17.44 32.35
C SER A 63 -26.58 -17.83 30.87
N VAL A 64 -25.59 -18.45 30.22
CA VAL A 64 -25.59 -18.71 28.76
C VAL A 64 -24.93 -20.05 28.43
N GLN A 65 -25.53 -20.86 27.56
CA GLN A 65 -24.91 -22.11 27.12
C GLN A 65 -23.74 -21.84 26.17
N VAL A 66 -22.52 -22.26 26.54
CA VAL A 66 -21.32 -22.12 25.72
C VAL A 66 -20.72 -23.48 25.40
N LYS A 67 -20.39 -23.71 24.13
CA LYS A 67 -19.55 -24.81 23.66
C LYS A 67 -18.23 -24.26 23.15
N ILE A 68 -17.15 -24.98 23.42
CA ILE A 68 -15.81 -24.61 22.96
C ILE A 68 -15.20 -25.82 22.27
N CYS A 69 -14.79 -25.64 21.03
CA CYS A 69 -14.06 -26.61 20.22
C CYS A 69 -12.66 -26.04 19.97
N LEU A 70 -11.64 -26.79 20.34
CA LEU A 70 -10.24 -26.37 20.28
C LEU A 70 -9.50 -27.34 19.37
N ALA A 71 -8.74 -26.84 18.41
CA ALA A 71 -7.84 -27.61 17.58
C ALA A 71 -6.38 -27.22 17.86
N SER A 72 -5.52 -28.21 17.98
CA SER A 72 -4.10 -28.02 18.27
C SER A 72 -3.29 -29.28 18.02
N ARG A 73 -1.98 -29.13 17.79
CA ARG A 73 -1.03 -30.24 17.88
C ARG A 73 -0.97 -30.82 19.30
N PRO A 74 -0.66 -32.12 19.46
CA PRO A 74 -0.62 -32.78 20.77
C PRO A 74 0.65 -32.43 21.56
N GLU A 75 0.95 -31.14 21.73
CA GLU A 75 2.06 -30.69 22.56
C GLU A 75 1.88 -31.13 24.01
N THR A 76 2.97 -31.37 24.73
CA THR A 76 2.93 -31.90 26.11
C THR A 76 2.13 -31.00 27.03
N LEU A 77 2.32 -29.67 26.94
CA LEU A 77 1.61 -28.70 27.77
C LEU A 77 0.10 -28.70 27.49
N ILE A 78 -0.28 -28.60 26.21
CA ILE A 78 -1.69 -28.57 25.78
C ILE A 78 -2.39 -29.90 26.12
N SER A 79 -1.70 -31.02 25.89
CA SER A 79 -2.18 -32.35 26.24
C SER A 79 -2.36 -32.52 27.74
N THR A 80 -1.54 -31.88 28.57
CA THR A 80 -1.69 -31.88 30.04
C THR A 80 -2.89 -31.06 30.48
N LEU A 81 -3.07 -29.86 29.91
CA LEU A 81 -4.13 -28.92 30.31
C LEU A 81 -5.52 -29.34 29.83
N LEU A 82 -5.62 -29.71 28.55
CA LEU A 82 -6.89 -30.02 27.88
C LEU A 82 -7.15 -31.53 27.83
N GLY A 83 -6.23 -32.32 28.37
CA GLY A 83 -6.23 -33.78 28.27
C GLY A 83 -7.50 -34.47 28.74
N ARG A 84 -8.17 -33.86 29.71
CA ARG A 84 -9.40 -34.31 30.38
C ARG A 84 -10.68 -34.13 29.58
N PHE A 85 -10.67 -33.33 28.51
CA PHE A 85 -11.87 -33.04 27.73
C PHE A 85 -12.08 -34.05 26.61
N PRO A 86 -13.32 -34.18 26.07
CA PRO A 86 -13.58 -35.00 24.89
C PRO A 86 -12.70 -34.56 23.72
N LYS A 87 -12.13 -35.52 22.98
CA LYS A 87 -11.21 -35.26 21.87
C LYS A 87 -11.69 -35.94 20.61
N LEU A 88 -11.55 -35.24 19.50
CA LEU A 88 -11.61 -35.81 18.16
C LEU A 88 -10.18 -35.92 17.66
N ARG A 89 -9.73 -37.14 17.39
CA ARG A 89 -8.42 -37.41 16.79
C ARG A 89 -8.60 -37.49 15.29
N LEU A 90 -8.17 -36.45 14.58
CA LEU A 90 -8.37 -36.36 13.13
C LEU A 90 -7.72 -37.53 12.39
N GLU A 91 -6.58 -38.02 12.89
CA GLU A 91 -5.87 -39.18 12.34
C GLU A 91 -6.70 -40.48 12.36
N ASN A 92 -7.61 -40.62 13.34
CA ASN A 92 -8.52 -41.76 13.41
C ASN A 92 -9.76 -41.55 12.54
N LEU A 93 -10.21 -40.31 12.41
CA LEU A 93 -11.45 -39.96 11.71
C LEU A 93 -11.27 -39.90 10.20
N ASN A 94 -10.09 -39.50 9.72
CA ASN A 94 -9.82 -39.36 8.29
C ASN A 94 -9.25 -40.62 7.62
N HIS A 95 -9.01 -41.70 8.38
CA HIS A 95 -8.44 -42.94 7.86
C HIS A 95 -9.22 -43.52 6.66
N ALA A 96 -10.55 -43.49 6.71
CA ALA A 96 -11.39 -43.96 5.62
C ALA A 96 -11.23 -43.10 4.34
N ASP A 97 -11.08 -41.78 4.50
CA ASP A 97 -10.88 -40.87 3.38
C ASP A 97 -9.46 -40.98 2.80
N LEU A 98 -8.45 -41.19 3.65
CA LEU A 98 -7.08 -41.51 3.23
C LEU A 98 -7.06 -42.80 2.40
N GLN A 99 -7.73 -43.85 2.88
CA GLN A 99 -7.83 -45.12 2.15
C GLN A 99 -8.53 -44.95 0.81
N ARG A 100 -9.67 -44.24 0.78
CA ARG A 100 -10.39 -43.94 -0.46
C ARG A 100 -9.51 -43.17 -1.45
N TYR A 101 -8.76 -42.19 -0.98
CA TYR A 101 -7.84 -41.41 -1.80
C TYR A 101 -6.72 -42.30 -2.38
N ALA A 102 -6.06 -43.09 -1.54
CA ALA A 102 -4.99 -43.99 -1.96
C ALA A 102 -5.49 -44.99 -3.02
N THR A 103 -6.62 -45.65 -2.78
CA THR A 103 -7.22 -46.59 -3.74
C THR A 103 -7.56 -45.93 -5.08
N ALA A 104 -8.03 -44.66 -5.06
CA ALA A 104 -8.39 -43.94 -6.28
C ALA A 104 -7.19 -43.43 -7.09
N HIS A 105 -6.04 -43.20 -6.45
CA HIS A 105 -4.89 -42.52 -7.06
C HIS A 105 -3.63 -43.37 -7.23
N ILE A 106 -3.54 -44.53 -6.58
CA ILE A 106 -2.48 -45.51 -6.86
C ILE A 106 -2.79 -46.19 -8.18
N THR A 107 -1.93 -45.97 -9.18
CA THR A 107 -2.07 -46.55 -10.52
C THR A 107 -0.85 -47.40 -10.82
N ILE A 108 -1.07 -48.69 -11.04
CA ILE A 108 -0.02 -49.62 -11.45
C ILE A 108 -0.08 -49.75 -12.99
N PRO A 109 1.02 -49.51 -13.72
CA PRO A 109 1.05 -49.69 -15.17
C PRO A 109 0.66 -51.13 -15.56
N PRO A 110 -0.15 -51.33 -16.61
CA PRO A 110 -0.62 -52.67 -17.00
C PRO A 110 0.51 -53.60 -17.47
N ASP A 111 1.65 -53.02 -17.85
CA ASP A 111 2.89 -53.67 -18.27
C ASP A 111 3.90 -53.83 -17.13
N TYR A 112 3.55 -53.46 -15.89
CA TYR A 112 4.43 -53.60 -14.74
C TYR A 112 4.72 -55.08 -14.43
N ASN A 113 5.99 -55.45 -14.45
CA ASN A 113 6.41 -56.84 -14.26
C ASN A 113 6.51 -57.20 -12.76
N ILE A 114 5.40 -57.67 -12.20
CA ILE A 114 5.31 -58.14 -10.79
C ILE A 114 6.26 -59.31 -10.51
N ASN A 115 6.59 -60.11 -11.53
CA ASN A 115 7.48 -61.27 -11.37
C ASN A 115 8.97 -60.90 -11.41
N ALA A 116 9.31 -59.62 -11.65
CA ALA A 116 10.69 -59.18 -11.80
C ALA A 116 11.52 -59.33 -10.52
N SER A 117 10.88 -59.37 -9.34
CA SER A 117 11.56 -59.60 -8.06
C SER A 117 10.52 -59.96 -6.97
N SER A 118 10.81 -61.02 -6.19
CA SER A 118 9.79 -61.87 -5.55
C SER A 118 10.08 -62.18 -4.07
N SER A 119 10.15 -61.16 -3.21
CA SER A 119 9.94 -61.35 -1.76
C SER A 119 9.68 -60.04 -1.01
N LEU A 120 8.43 -59.77 -0.61
CA LEU A 120 8.10 -58.73 0.37
C LEU A 120 8.12 -59.29 1.79
N THR A 121 8.61 -58.51 2.75
CA THR A 121 8.59 -58.88 4.17
C THR A 121 7.44 -58.16 4.86
N ILE A 122 6.25 -58.77 4.85
CA ILE A 122 5.06 -58.18 5.50
C ILE A 122 5.00 -58.62 6.97
N PRO A 123 5.03 -57.70 7.95
CA PRO A 123 4.74 -58.05 9.34
C PRO A 123 3.25 -58.35 9.52
N ARG A 124 2.90 -59.50 10.08
CA ARG A 124 1.49 -59.83 10.40
C ARG A 124 1.38 -60.41 11.80
N GLY A 125 0.90 -59.60 12.74
CA GLY A 125 0.67 -60.02 14.13
C GLY A 125 1.95 -60.44 14.86
N GLU A 126 1.81 -60.82 16.12
CA GLU A 126 2.89 -61.01 17.12
C GLU A 126 3.92 -62.13 16.81
N ALA A 127 4.00 -62.65 15.58
CA ALA A 127 5.00 -63.62 15.15
C ALA A 127 5.87 -63.10 14.00
N LEU A 128 7.19 -63.22 14.18
CA LEU A 128 8.25 -62.81 13.25
C LEU A 128 8.00 -63.27 11.79
N SER A 129 8.01 -62.29 10.87
CA SER A 129 8.35 -62.33 9.44
C SER A 129 8.11 -63.65 8.65
N HIS A 130 6.98 -63.74 7.94
CA HIS A 130 6.84 -64.64 6.78
C HIS A 130 6.94 -63.80 5.50
N ARG A 131 7.90 -64.13 4.62
CA ARG A 131 8.02 -63.53 3.28
C ARG A 131 6.81 -63.94 2.44
N ARG A 132 6.07 -62.96 1.90
CA ARG A 132 4.95 -63.19 0.99
C ARG A 132 5.37 -62.75 -0.41
N THR A 133 5.14 -63.61 -1.39
CA THR A 133 5.26 -63.26 -2.81
C THR A 133 3.93 -62.66 -3.28
N LEU A 134 3.98 -61.51 -3.96
CA LEU A 134 2.81 -60.94 -4.62
C LEU A 134 2.65 -61.58 -5.99
N HIS A 135 1.42 -61.96 -6.34
CA HIS A 135 1.13 -62.66 -7.60
C HIS A 135 0.17 -61.90 -8.51
N SER A 136 -0.40 -60.78 -8.06
CA SER A 136 -1.31 -59.96 -8.87
C SER A 136 -1.14 -58.46 -8.63
N HIS A 137 -1.62 -57.67 -9.61
CA HIS A 137 -1.68 -56.21 -9.51
C HIS A 137 -2.59 -55.76 -8.36
N ASP A 138 -3.66 -56.53 -8.07
CA ASP A 138 -4.58 -56.23 -6.98
C ASP A 138 -3.91 -56.39 -5.60
N GLU A 139 -3.11 -57.45 -5.41
CA GLU A 139 -2.37 -57.64 -4.15
C GLU A 139 -1.31 -56.55 -3.94
N LEU A 140 -0.64 -56.11 -5.01
CA LEU A 140 0.30 -55.00 -4.96
C LEU A 140 -0.40 -53.69 -4.60
N ALA A 141 -1.55 -53.41 -5.22
CA ALA A 141 -2.35 -52.22 -4.92
C ALA A 141 -2.82 -52.21 -3.46
N GLU A 142 -3.30 -53.33 -2.94
CA GLU A 142 -3.74 -53.46 -1.54
C GLU A 142 -2.59 -53.20 -0.55
N TRP A 143 -1.41 -53.78 -0.82
CA TRP A 143 -0.23 -53.55 0.01
C TRP A 143 0.21 -52.07 0.00
N LEU A 144 0.25 -51.44 -1.18
CA LEU A 144 0.59 -50.02 -1.32
C LEU A 144 -0.40 -49.12 -0.57
N VAL A 145 -1.71 -49.37 -0.71
CA VAL A 145 -2.75 -48.62 -0.01
C VAL A 145 -2.54 -48.73 1.50
N ASN A 146 -2.45 -49.94 2.04
CA ASN A 146 -2.34 -50.15 3.48
C ASN A 146 -1.06 -49.53 4.06
N THR A 147 0.07 -49.69 3.36
CA THR A 147 1.37 -49.21 3.83
C THR A 147 1.44 -47.69 3.79
N LEU A 148 0.99 -47.05 2.71
CA LEU A 148 1.01 -45.59 2.58
C LEU A 148 -0.02 -44.91 3.49
N VAL A 149 -1.21 -45.48 3.67
CA VAL A 149 -2.22 -44.96 4.61
C VAL A 149 -1.72 -45.06 6.04
N GLY A 150 -1.10 -46.18 6.42
CA GLY A 150 -0.46 -46.33 7.72
C GLY A 150 0.69 -45.34 7.94
N GLY A 151 1.54 -45.14 6.92
CA GLY A 151 2.65 -44.19 6.97
C GLY A 151 2.22 -42.72 7.09
N ALA A 152 1.05 -42.37 6.53
CA ALA A 152 0.54 -41.00 6.56
C ALA A 152 0.20 -40.50 7.97
N ASN A 153 -0.12 -41.41 8.91
CA ASN A 153 -0.46 -41.09 10.31
C ASN A 153 -1.47 -39.93 10.44
N GLY A 154 -2.50 -39.92 9.59
CA GLY A 154 -3.52 -38.87 9.55
C GLY A 154 -3.19 -37.64 8.71
N ILE A 155 -2.00 -37.52 8.13
CA ILE A 155 -1.57 -36.34 7.35
C ILE A 155 -1.90 -36.54 5.87
N PHE A 156 -3.02 -35.97 5.42
CA PHE A 156 -3.49 -36.12 4.03
C PHE A 156 -2.47 -35.64 2.98
N LEU A 157 -1.79 -34.51 3.24
CA LEU A 157 -0.76 -33.99 2.34
C LEU A 157 0.41 -34.96 2.20
N TRP A 158 0.82 -35.64 3.29
CA TRP A 158 1.87 -36.65 3.25
C TRP A 158 1.47 -37.76 2.29
N LEU A 159 0.24 -38.28 2.41
CA LEU A 159 -0.27 -39.33 1.53
C LEU A 159 -0.30 -38.88 0.06
N CYS A 160 -0.78 -37.67 -0.22
CA CYS A 160 -0.79 -37.14 -1.59
C CYS A 160 0.61 -37.11 -2.22
N LEU A 161 1.60 -36.69 -1.44
CA LEU A 161 3.00 -36.61 -1.88
C LEU A 161 3.58 -38.00 -2.12
N THR A 162 3.41 -38.91 -1.17
CA THR A 162 4.01 -40.25 -1.23
C THR A 162 3.37 -41.13 -2.28
N VAL A 163 2.04 -41.10 -2.44
CA VAL A 163 1.33 -41.75 -3.55
C VAL A 163 1.87 -41.28 -4.90
N SER A 164 2.06 -39.97 -5.07
CA SER A 164 2.61 -39.43 -6.32
C SER A 164 4.03 -39.95 -6.60
N THR A 165 4.89 -40.01 -5.58
CA THR A 165 6.26 -40.54 -5.72
C THR A 165 6.31 -42.04 -6.02
N VAL A 166 5.43 -42.82 -5.40
CA VAL A 166 5.34 -44.28 -5.62
C VAL A 166 4.79 -44.59 -7.01
N CYS A 167 3.75 -43.88 -7.45
CA CYS A 167 3.23 -44.01 -8.82
C CYS A 167 4.27 -43.64 -9.88
N GLN A 168 5.16 -42.68 -9.58
CA GLN A 168 6.29 -42.38 -10.46
C GLN A 168 7.30 -43.53 -10.53
N ALA A 169 7.72 -44.06 -9.38
CA ALA A 169 8.63 -45.20 -9.30
C ALA A 169 8.09 -46.46 -10.05
N LEU A 170 6.79 -46.73 -9.92
CA LEU A 170 6.11 -47.80 -10.67
C LEU A 170 6.21 -47.60 -12.19
N ARG A 171 6.03 -46.36 -12.67
CA ARG A 171 6.18 -46.02 -14.10
C ARG A 171 7.61 -46.09 -14.59
N GLU A 172 8.58 -45.84 -13.71
CA GLU A 172 10.02 -45.98 -14.00
C GLU A 172 10.48 -47.44 -13.98
N GLY A 173 9.59 -48.39 -13.64
CA GLY A 173 9.85 -49.82 -13.68
C GLY A 173 10.64 -50.35 -12.50
N GLU A 174 10.63 -49.64 -11.37
CA GLU A 174 11.34 -50.07 -10.16
C GLU A 174 10.80 -51.38 -9.60
N THR A 175 11.66 -52.20 -9.00
CA THR A 175 11.28 -53.50 -8.44
C THR A 175 10.46 -53.33 -7.16
N ILE A 176 9.75 -54.39 -6.76
CA ILE A 176 8.94 -54.38 -5.53
C ILE A 176 9.81 -54.17 -4.29
N GLU A 177 11.01 -54.72 -4.26
CA GLU A 177 11.99 -54.54 -3.17
C GLU A 177 12.53 -53.11 -3.12
N ASP A 178 12.75 -52.46 -4.28
CA ASP A 178 13.12 -51.05 -4.34
C ASP A 178 11.98 -50.15 -3.81
N LEU A 179 10.74 -50.49 -4.15
CA LEU A 179 9.54 -49.80 -3.63
C LEU A 179 9.40 -50.00 -2.10
N GLU A 180 9.58 -51.22 -1.60
CA GLU A 180 9.55 -51.53 -0.16
C GLU A 180 10.63 -50.76 0.61
N SER A 181 11.88 -50.81 0.12
CA SER A 181 13.01 -50.08 0.69
C SER A 181 12.74 -48.57 0.71
N ARG A 182 12.18 -48.02 -0.37
CA ARG A 182 11.81 -46.61 -0.43
C ARG A 182 10.71 -46.26 0.55
N ILE A 183 9.62 -47.02 0.59
CA ILE A 183 8.50 -46.72 1.50
C ILE A 183 8.95 -46.79 2.95
N ASN A 184 9.79 -47.76 3.30
CA ASN A 184 10.35 -47.91 4.66
C ASN A 184 11.33 -46.80 5.05
N THR A 185 11.89 -46.07 4.07
CA THR A 185 12.82 -44.94 4.32
C THR A 185 12.13 -43.58 4.26
N LEU A 186 10.85 -43.51 3.87
CA LEU A 186 10.11 -42.24 3.84
C LEU A 186 9.96 -41.66 5.25
N PRO A 187 10.32 -40.39 5.47
CA PRO A 187 10.14 -39.74 6.75
C PRO A 187 8.66 -39.57 7.09
N THR A 188 8.28 -39.71 8.37
CA THR A 188 6.89 -39.57 8.83
C THR A 188 6.46 -38.11 9.04
N GLN A 189 7.42 -37.20 9.24
CA GLN A 189 7.17 -35.78 9.39
C GLN A 189 7.24 -35.06 8.04
N LEU A 190 6.37 -34.07 7.82
CA LEU A 190 6.32 -33.31 6.55
C LEU A 190 7.63 -32.56 6.26
N ALA A 191 8.27 -31.95 7.26
CA ALA A 191 9.52 -31.21 7.07
C ALA A 191 10.65 -32.12 6.58
N ASP A 192 10.80 -33.30 7.19
CA ASP A 192 11.78 -34.28 6.79
C ASP A 192 11.44 -34.88 5.42
N LEU A 193 10.15 -35.11 5.14
CA LEU A 193 9.67 -35.55 3.82
C LEU A 193 10.03 -34.52 2.74
N PHE A 194 9.86 -33.21 3.00
CA PHE A 194 10.25 -32.16 2.04
C PHE A 194 11.76 -32.14 1.81
N ALA A 195 12.57 -32.28 2.85
CA ALA A 195 14.04 -32.34 2.74
C ALA A 195 14.50 -33.58 1.95
N ASP A 196 13.86 -34.71 2.18
CA ASP A 196 14.09 -35.98 1.49
C ASP A 196 13.67 -35.90 0.00
N MET A 197 12.50 -35.34 -0.29
CA MET A 197 12.05 -35.02 -1.66
C MET A 197 13.04 -34.12 -2.40
N TRP A 198 13.52 -33.06 -1.74
CA TRP A 198 14.54 -32.17 -2.29
C TRP A 198 15.86 -32.91 -2.60
N THR A 199 16.31 -33.74 -1.66
CA THR A 199 17.57 -34.49 -1.77
C THR A 199 17.51 -35.48 -2.94
N ARG A 200 16.40 -36.19 -3.13
CA ARG A 200 16.22 -37.08 -4.29
C ARG A 200 16.25 -36.33 -5.62
N ALA A 201 15.56 -35.19 -5.72
CA ALA A 201 15.47 -34.44 -6.97
C ALA A 201 16.80 -33.74 -7.36
N ASN A 202 17.65 -33.41 -6.38
CA ASN A 202 18.82 -32.55 -6.59
C ASN A 202 20.16 -33.11 -6.04
N GLY A 203 20.20 -34.36 -5.57
CA GLY A 203 21.37 -34.94 -4.88
C GLY A 203 22.67 -34.95 -5.69
N ASN A 204 22.58 -35.03 -7.02
CA ASN A 204 23.72 -35.47 -7.85
C ASN A 204 24.60 -34.34 -8.41
N THR A 205 24.15 -33.07 -8.43
CA THR A 205 24.95 -31.96 -8.99
C THR A 205 24.72 -30.63 -8.27
N ARG A 206 25.80 -29.97 -7.83
CA ARG A 206 25.74 -28.64 -7.17
C ARG A 206 25.02 -27.58 -8.02
N GLN A 207 25.23 -27.59 -9.33
CA GLN A 207 24.59 -26.64 -10.26
C GLN A 207 23.07 -26.81 -10.31
N ILE A 208 22.57 -28.05 -10.19
CA ILE A 208 21.13 -28.35 -10.21
C ILE A 208 20.49 -27.85 -8.91
N ARG A 209 21.09 -28.13 -7.74
CA ARG A 209 20.63 -27.59 -6.45
C ARG A 209 20.57 -26.07 -6.47
N LYS A 210 21.64 -25.44 -6.92
CA LYS A 210 21.75 -23.98 -7.01
C LYS A 210 20.64 -23.38 -7.86
N ARG A 211 20.37 -23.98 -9.04
CA ARG A 211 19.29 -23.53 -9.92
C ARG A 211 17.90 -23.75 -9.32
N ALA A 212 17.63 -24.92 -8.76
CA ALA A 212 16.36 -25.22 -8.10
C ALA A 212 16.10 -24.28 -6.91
N ALA A 213 17.15 -23.98 -6.14
CA ALA A 213 17.05 -23.11 -4.97
C ALA A 213 16.78 -21.66 -5.39
N SER A 214 17.31 -21.21 -6.53
CA SER A 214 16.98 -19.90 -7.11
C SER A 214 15.50 -19.75 -7.47
N TYR A 215 14.85 -20.79 -8.02
CA TYR A 215 13.40 -20.76 -8.28
C TYR A 215 12.61 -20.55 -6.98
N LEU A 216 12.98 -21.28 -5.92
CA LEU A 216 12.37 -21.15 -4.59
C LEU A 216 12.63 -19.77 -3.99
N GLN A 217 13.85 -19.25 -4.06
CA GLN A 217 14.19 -17.91 -3.56
C GLN A 217 13.31 -16.83 -4.20
N LEU A 218 13.15 -16.85 -5.53
CA LEU A 218 12.32 -15.88 -6.26
C LEU A 218 10.84 -16.00 -5.88
N ALA A 219 10.30 -17.23 -5.88
CA ALA A 219 8.89 -17.46 -5.59
C ALA A 219 8.52 -17.09 -4.15
N LEU A 220 9.32 -17.52 -3.17
CA LEU A 220 9.07 -17.27 -1.75
C LEU A 220 9.23 -15.80 -1.37
N TYR A 221 10.20 -15.10 -1.99
CA TYR A 221 10.41 -13.69 -1.73
C TYR A 221 9.16 -12.86 -2.01
N LYS A 222 8.54 -13.03 -3.18
CA LYS A 222 7.35 -12.27 -3.58
C LYS A 222 6.15 -12.56 -2.67
N SER A 223 5.99 -13.81 -2.25
CA SER A 223 4.92 -14.21 -1.31
C SER A 223 5.12 -13.68 0.11
N ARG A 224 6.35 -13.37 0.54
CA ARG A 224 6.62 -12.70 1.84
C ARG A 224 6.18 -11.24 1.84
N GLN A 225 6.42 -10.52 0.74
CA GLN A 225 6.22 -9.07 0.71
C GLN A 225 4.76 -8.65 0.56
N VAL A 226 4.01 -9.35 -0.28
CA VAL A 226 2.59 -9.06 -0.49
C VAL A 226 1.82 -10.37 -0.37
N PRO A 227 1.17 -10.63 0.78
CA PRO A 227 0.33 -11.79 0.94
C PRO A 227 -0.69 -11.87 -0.21
N LYS A 228 -0.78 -13.04 -0.86
CA LYS A 228 -1.61 -13.32 -2.06
C LYS A 228 -1.05 -12.89 -3.42
N GLN A 229 0.14 -12.27 -3.50
CA GLN A 229 0.85 -12.13 -4.78
C GLN A 229 1.78 -13.32 -5.02
N SER A 230 1.67 -13.88 -6.21
CA SER A 230 2.46 -14.99 -6.71
C SER A 230 3.39 -14.53 -7.83
N PHE A 231 4.40 -15.36 -8.11
CA PHE A 231 5.36 -15.09 -9.18
C PHE A 231 4.82 -15.68 -10.48
N ASP A 232 4.48 -14.85 -11.47
CA ASP A 232 3.98 -15.38 -12.74
C ASP A 232 5.10 -16.06 -13.56
N CYS A 233 4.69 -16.93 -14.49
CA CYS A 233 5.65 -17.74 -15.22
C CYS A 233 6.60 -16.94 -16.11
N MET A 234 6.11 -15.85 -16.72
CA MET A 234 6.91 -15.00 -17.58
C MET A 234 7.99 -14.30 -16.77
N THR A 235 7.60 -13.69 -15.65
CA THR A 235 8.54 -13.04 -14.74
C THR A 235 9.56 -14.06 -14.24
N MET A 236 9.18 -15.31 -13.93
CA MET A 236 10.12 -16.35 -13.47
C MET A 236 11.17 -16.66 -14.52
N ALA A 237 10.73 -16.89 -15.76
CA ALA A 237 11.62 -17.19 -16.89
C ALA A 237 12.63 -16.05 -17.14
N LEU A 238 12.17 -14.80 -17.06
CA LEU A 238 13.01 -13.62 -17.21
C LEU A 238 14.02 -13.47 -16.06
N ALA A 239 13.59 -13.65 -14.81
CA ALA A 239 14.46 -13.55 -13.64
C ALA A 239 15.57 -14.62 -13.65
N MET A 240 15.25 -15.83 -14.12
CA MET A 240 16.21 -16.93 -14.25
C MET A 240 17.13 -16.80 -15.47
N ASN A 241 16.69 -16.12 -16.54
CA ASN A 241 17.46 -15.92 -17.76
C ASN A 241 17.84 -14.45 -17.97
N GLN A 242 18.94 -14.03 -17.33
CA GLN A 242 19.42 -12.64 -17.39
C GLN A 242 19.74 -12.15 -18.80
N ASN A 243 20.21 -13.03 -19.69
CA ASN A 243 20.52 -12.64 -21.07
C ASN A 243 19.25 -12.31 -21.84
N LEU A 244 18.22 -13.14 -21.71
CA LEU A 244 16.92 -12.89 -22.34
C LEU A 244 16.24 -11.65 -21.74
N MET A 245 16.28 -11.49 -20.42
CA MET A 245 15.76 -10.30 -19.74
C MET A 245 16.43 -9.02 -20.23
N ARG A 246 17.77 -8.99 -20.38
CA ARG A 246 18.49 -7.86 -20.96
C ARG A 246 18.08 -7.61 -22.41
N GLN A 247 17.94 -8.65 -23.22
CA GLN A 247 17.46 -8.49 -24.61
C GLN A 247 16.07 -7.84 -24.66
N VAL A 248 15.14 -8.25 -23.79
CA VAL A 248 13.80 -7.63 -23.70
C VAL A 248 13.88 -6.17 -23.27
N LEU A 249 14.67 -5.88 -22.24
CA LEU A 249 14.84 -4.52 -21.70
C LEU A 249 15.54 -3.58 -22.68
N ASP A 250 16.50 -4.10 -23.45
CA ASP A 250 17.32 -3.32 -24.37
C ASP A 250 16.73 -3.20 -25.78
N ALA A 251 15.72 -4.00 -26.12
CA ALA A 251 15.09 -4.00 -27.43
C ALA A 251 14.55 -2.62 -27.83
N ALA A 252 15.08 -2.09 -28.94
CA ALA A 252 14.62 -0.86 -29.56
C ALA A 252 13.21 -1.02 -30.18
N SER A 253 12.97 -2.17 -30.82
CA SER A 253 11.71 -2.53 -31.48
C SER A 253 11.33 -3.98 -31.18
N PRO A 254 10.03 -4.33 -31.23
CA PRO A 254 9.58 -5.71 -31.07
C PRO A 254 10.17 -6.60 -32.17
N ASP A 255 10.84 -7.68 -31.75
CA ASP A 255 11.37 -8.71 -32.63
C ASP A 255 10.49 -9.97 -32.50
N PRO A 256 9.82 -10.43 -33.58
CA PRO A 256 9.02 -11.64 -33.56
C PRO A 256 9.79 -12.89 -33.10
N THR A 257 11.11 -12.97 -33.33
CA THR A 257 11.94 -14.10 -32.90
C THR A 257 12.07 -14.18 -31.37
N MET A 258 11.79 -13.07 -30.67
CA MET A 258 11.81 -13.03 -29.21
C MET A 258 10.64 -13.79 -28.59
N ILE A 259 9.52 -13.92 -29.30
CA ILE A 259 8.33 -14.63 -28.83
C ILE A 259 8.65 -16.10 -28.61
N GLU A 260 9.34 -16.72 -29.56
CA GLU A 260 9.74 -18.14 -29.47
C GLU A 260 10.70 -18.35 -28.30
N LYS A 261 11.73 -17.49 -28.17
CA LYS A 261 12.68 -17.55 -27.04
C LYS A 261 12.01 -17.38 -25.67
N LEU A 262 11.04 -16.46 -25.57
CA LEU A 262 10.28 -16.23 -24.33
C LEU A 262 9.36 -17.40 -24.00
N THR A 263 8.72 -17.98 -25.02
CA THR A 263 7.87 -19.17 -24.87
C THR A 263 8.70 -20.35 -24.39
N GLU A 264 9.81 -20.64 -25.08
CA GLU A 264 10.74 -21.71 -24.72
C GLU A 264 11.28 -21.52 -23.29
N ALA A 265 11.66 -20.29 -22.92
CA ALA A 265 12.14 -20.00 -21.56
C ALA A 265 11.07 -20.23 -20.49
N CYS A 266 9.80 -19.92 -20.77
CA CYS A 266 8.69 -20.19 -19.87
C CYS A 266 8.44 -21.70 -19.73
N GLU A 267 8.31 -22.41 -20.85
CA GLU A 267 8.10 -23.86 -20.87
C GLU A 267 9.24 -24.60 -20.16
N TRP A 268 10.48 -24.19 -20.44
CA TRP A 268 11.65 -24.73 -19.78
C TRP A 268 11.64 -24.46 -18.27
N SER A 269 11.26 -23.25 -17.85
CA SER A 269 11.18 -22.93 -16.41
C SER A 269 10.11 -23.76 -15.70
N GLN A 270 8.97 -24.02 -16.34
CA GLN A 270 7.92 -24.87 -15.80
C GLN A 270 8.38 -26.32 -15.67
N GLN A 271 8.99 -26.86 -16.74
CA GLN A 271 9.50 -28.22 -16.77
C GLN A 271 10.64 -28.43 -15.77
N ASP A 272 11.60 -27.50 -15.70
CA ASP A 272 12.73 -27.59 -14.79
C ASP A 272 12.28 -27.43 -13.33
N THR A 273 11.34 -26.53 -13.04
CA THR A 273 10.75 -26.42 -11.70
C THR A 273 10.05 -27.73 -11.31
N LEU A 274 9.25 -28.30 -12.21
CA LEU A 274 8.58 -29.58 -11.96
C LEU A 274 9.58 -30.70 -11.67
N ALA A 275 10.65 -30.78 -12.46
CA ALA A 275 11.67 -31.81 -12.32
C ALA A 275 12.58 -31.62 -11.08
N ARG A 276 12.88 -30.38 -10.70
CA ARG A 276 13.95 -30.07 -9.73
C ARG A 276 13.45 -29.55 -8.39
N CYS A 277 12.32 -28.86 -8.35
CA CYS A 277 11.72 -28.43 -7.08
C CYS A 277 10.88 -29.54 -6.43
N ALA A 278 10.96 -30.79 -6.93
CA ALA A 278 10.29 -31.97 -6.38
C ALA A 278 8.77 -31.79 -6.15
N GLY A 279 8.13 -30.93 -6.94
CA GLY A 279 6.72 -30.59 -6.75
C GLY A 279 6.40 -29.77 -5.49
N LEU A 280 7.41 -29.31 -4.73
CA LEU A 280 7.29 -28.37 -3.61
C LEU A 280 6.91 -26.97 -4.09
N LEU A 281 7.36 -26.62 -5.30
CA LEU A 281 6.96 -25.44 -6.05
C LEU A 281 6.26 -25.89 -7.34
N ARG A 282 5.10 -25.31 -7.64
CA ARG A 282 4.30 -25.65 -8.83
C ARG A 282 3.90 -24.40 -9.58
N CYS A 283 3.96 -24.45 -10.90
CA CYS A 283 3.40 -23.44 -11.78
C CYS A 283 1.99 -23.87 -12.20
N THR A 284 0.96 -23.16 -11.77
CA THR A 284 -0.44 -23.51 -12.04
C THR A 284 -1.23 -22.29 -12.49
N ARG A 285 -2.41 -22.47 -13.08
CA ARG A 285 -3.36 -21.35 -13.24
C ARG A 285 -4.05 -21.10 -11.90
N PRO A 286 -4.18 -19.85 -11.43
CA PRO A 286 -4.99 -19.51 -10.27
C PRO A 286 -6.41 -20.05 -10.45
N ARG A 287 -6.93 -20.77 -9.45
CA ARG A 287 -8.28 -21.37 -9.47
C ARG A 287 -9.42 -20.34 -9.56
N GLU A 288 -9.16 -19.08 -9.22
CA GLU A 288 -10.18 -18.06 -8.94
C GLU A 288 -10.23 -16.91 -9.94
N VAL A 289 -9.40 -16.88 -10.99
CA VAL A 289 -9.40 -15.77 -11.95
C VAL A 289 -10.38 -16.10 -13.08
N PRO A 290 -11.54 -15.42 -13.20
CA PRO A 290 -12.46 -15.57 -14.33
C PRO A 290 -11.75 -15.28 -15.66
N GLU A 291 -12.12 -15.98 -16.73
CA GLU A 291 -11.56 -15.78 -18.07
C GLU A 291 -11.68 -14.34 -18.59
N SER A 292 -12.59 -13.55 -18.03
CA SER A 292 -12.88 -12.15 -18.38
C SER A 292 -11.97 -11.10 -17.72
N GLU A 293 -11.06 -11.48 -16.82
CA GLU A 293 -10.16 -10.54 -16.14
C GLU A 293 -8.79 -10.45 -16.85
N GLU A 294 -8.75 -9.78 -18.00
CA GLU A 294 -7.49 -9.48 -18.68
C GLU A 294 -6.74 -8.34 -17.96
N TYR A 295 -5.76 -8.71 -17.13
CA TYR A 295 -4.91 -7.74 -16.41
C TYR A 295 -3.69 -7.25 -17.18
N ALA A 296 -3.40 -7.86 -18.34
CA ALA A 296 -2.20 -7.61 -19.13
C ALA A 296 -2.49 -7.66 -20.64
N PHE A 297 -2.20 -6.56 -21.35
CA PHE A 297 -2.36 -6.44 -22.80
C PHE A 297 -1.00 -6.23 -23.48
N PRO A 298 -0.66 -6.96 -24.56
CA PRO A 298 0.64 -6.78 -25.19
C PRO A 298 0.79 -5.36 -25.77
N TRP A 299 1.97 -4.77 -25.62
CA TRP A 299 2.29 -3.49 -26.28
C TRP A 299 2.37 -3.63 -27.80
N TYR A 300 2.69 -4.82 -28.32
CA TYR A 300 3.15 -5.04 -29.69
C TYR A 300 2.29 -6.03 -30.50
N GLY A 301 0.99 -5.73 -30.62
CA GLY A 301 0.09 -6.49 -31.49
C GLY A 301 -0.26 -7.91 -30.98
N GLY A 302 -1.18 -8.57 -31.69
CA GLY A 302 -1.78 -9.84 -31.24
C GLY A 302 -0.83 -11.04 -31.18
N VAL A 303 0.32 -10.98 -31.86
CA VAL A 303 1.30 -12.09 -31.87
C VAL A 303 1.92 -12.34 -30.49
N TYR A 304 2.08 -11.30 -29.67
CA TYR A 304 2.49 -11.41 -28.27
C TYR A 304 1.36 -11.92 -27.36
N GLY A 305 0.13 -12.02 -27.86
CA GLY A 305 -1.02 -12.60 -27.15
C GLY A 305 -0.81 -14.06 -26.76
N LYS A 306 0.01 -14.83 -27.51
CA LYS A 306 0.40 -16.20 -27.13
C LYS A 306 1.08 -16.24 -25.76
N LEU A 307 1.90 -15.23 -25.45
CA LEU A 307 2.61 -15.11 -24.18
C LEU A 307 1.69 -14.74 -23.01
N GLN A 308 0.51 -14.19 -23.29
CA GLN A 308 -0.47 -13.80 -22.27
C GLN A 308 -1.03 -15.03 -21.54
N GLN A 309 -1.12 -16.19 -22.20
CA GLN A 309 -1.57 -17.42 -21.53
C GLN A 309 -0.54 -17.91 -20.51
N LEU A 310 0.75 -17.74 -20.80
CA LEU A 310 1.84 -18.10 -19.89
C LEU A 310 1.90 -17.16 -18.69
N SER A 311 1.61 -15.87 -18.90
CA SER A 311 1.55 -14.89 -17.80
C SER A 311 0.36 -15.07 -16.86
N ARG A 312 -0.65 -15.87 -17.24
CA ARG A 312 -1.78 -16.27 -16.37
C ARG A 312 -1.45 -17.44 -15.44
N THR A 313 -0.26 -18.01 -15.53
CA THR A 313 0.19 -19.07 -14.61
C THR A 313 1.12 -18.50 -13.57
N ASP A 314 1.06 -19.07 -12.36
CA ASP A 314 1.82 -18.59 -11.23
C ASP A 314 2.47 -19.72 -10.43
N TYR A 315 3.65 -19.40 -9.90
CA TYR A 315 4.41 -20.26 -9.01
C TYR A 315 3.89 -20.11 -7.58
N ARG A 316 3.51 -21.25 -7.00
CA ARG A 316 3.08 -21.35 -5.60
C ARG A 316 3.70 -22.59 -4.96
N CYS A 317 3.96 -22.49 -3.67
CA CYS A 317 4.22 -23.68 -2.87
C CYS A 317 3.03 -24.63 -2.96
N ILE A 318 3.29 -25.93 -2.98
CA ILE A 318 2.24 -26.96 -3.02
C ILE A 318 1.24 -26.81 -1.86
N HIS A 319 1.71 -26.32 -0.72
CA HIS A 319 0.93 -26.06 0.47
C HIS A 319 1.62 -25.00 1.34
N ARG A 320 0.87 -24.35 2.23
CA ARG A 320 1.42 -23.39 3.20
C ARG A 320 2.54 -23.99 4.06
N THR A 321 2.40 -25.25 4.46
CA THR A 321 3.44 -25.97 5.23
C THR A 321 4.77 -26.11 4.47
N ALA A 322 4.76 -26.18 3.14
CA ALA A 322 5.99 -26.18 2.35
C ALA A 322 6.62 -24.78 2.33
N PHE A 323 5.80 -23.72 2.28
CA PHE A 323 6.28 -22.35 2.46
C PHE A 323 6.91 -22.18 3.85
N ASP A 324 6.21 -22.59 4.92
CA ASP A 324 6.70 -22.48 6.30
C ASP A 324 7.97 -23.31 6.52
N PHE A 325 8.10 -24.47 5.87
CA PHE A 325 9.33 -25.26 5.90
C PHE A 325 10.54 -24.45 5.42
N PHE A 326 10.43 -23.77 4.28
CA PHE A 326 11.51 -22.94 3.75
C PHE A 326 11.71 -21.64 4.55
N ASP A 327 10.66 -21.14 5.20
CA ASP A 327 10.69 -19.88 5.93
C ASP A 327 11.27 -20.04 7.35
N THR A 328 10.85 -21.07 8.07
CA THR A 328 11.05 -21.19 9.53
C THR A 328 12.07 -22.25 9.93
N THR A 329 12.37 -23.24 9.07
CA THR A 329 13.27 -24.34 9.45
C THR A 329 14.70 -24.11 8.97
N GLY A 330 15.69 -24.51 9.78
CA GLY A 330 17.11 -24.40 9.41
C GLY A 330 17.48 -25.22 8.17
N VAL A 331 16.83 -26.38 7.97
CA VAL A 331 17.04 -27.22 6.77
C VAL A 331 16.50 -26.53 5.53
N GLY A 332 15.27 -26.00 5.58
CA GLY A 332 14.67 -25.24 4.48
C GLY A 332 15.49 -23.99 4.12
N GLN A 333 15.98 -23.25 5.12
CA GLN A 333 16.86 -22.11 4.91
C GLN A 333 18.22 -22.51 4.31
N ALA A 334 18.80 -23.65 4.71
CA ALA A 334 20.02 -24.18 4.11
C ALA A 334 19.81 -24.57 2.63
N ILE A 335 18.66 -25.14 2.28
CA ILE A 335 18.26 -25.40 0.90
C ILE A 335 18.20 -24.09 0.10
N LEU A 336 17.55 -23.05 0.66
CA LEU A 336 17.50 -21.75 0.00
C LEU A 336 18.88 -21.11 -0.13
N ALA A 337 19.79 -21.30 0.83
CA ALA A 337 21.13 -20.72 0.81
C ALA A 337 21.99 -21.23 -0.35
N ASP A 338 21.69 -22.40 -0.92
CA ASP A 338 22.37 -22.92 -2.12
C ASP A 338 22.08 -22.10 -3.39
N GLY A 339 21.00 -21.30 -3.40
CA GLY A 339 20.53 -20.55 -4.56
C GLY A 339 21.40 -19.36 -4.96
N GLU A 340 21.21 -18.86 -6.19
CA GLU A 340 21.98 -17.75 -6.76
C GLU A 340 21.57 -16.38 -6.26
N PHE A 341 20.39 -16.27 -5.63
CA PHE A 341 19.73 -15.01 -5.30
C PHE A 341 19.43 -14.88 -3.80
N PRO A 342 20.45 -14.89 -2.92
CA PRO A 342 20.23 -14.71 -1.49
C PRO A 342 19.76 -13.28 -1.18
N GLY A 343 18.89 -13.13 -0.17
CA GLY A 343 18.51 -11.84 0.41
C GLY A 343 17.95 -10.85 -0.62
N SER A 344 18.54 -9.64 -0.67
CA SER A 344 18.16 -8.55 -1.57
C SER A 344 18.38 -8.85 -3.06
N VAL A 345 19.19 -9.87 -3.40
CA VAL A 345 19.42 -10.22 -4.81
C VAL A 345 18.14 -10.75 -5.45
N ALA A 346 17.34 -11.56 -4.75
CA ALA A 346 16.05 -12.04 -5.27
C ALA A 346 15.08 -10.88 -5.53
N LEU A 347 15.09 -9.84 -4.69
CA LEU A 347 14.32 -8.62 -4.89
C LEU A 347 14.73 -7.91 -6.19
N HIS A 348 16.02 -7.61 -6.34
CA HIS A 348 16.53 -6.93 -7.54
C HIS A 348 16.21 -7.72 -8.81
N ARG A 349 16.37 -9.05 -8.76
CA ARG A 349 16.07 -9.95 -9.89
C ARG A 349 14.59 -10.01 -10.23
N SER A 350 13.73 -10.14 -9.22
CA SER A 350 12.29 -10.09 -9.41
C SER A 350 11.89 -8.79 -10.10
N PHE A 351 12.51 -7.69 -9.72
CA PHE A 351 12.16 -6.43 -10.33
C PHE A 351 12.60 -6.28 -11.77
N GLU A 352 13.86 -6.59 -12.08
CA GLU A 352 14.31 -6.49 -13.47
C GLU A 352 13.40 -7.31 -14.39
N ALA A 353 12.92 -8.46 -13.89
CA ALA A 353 11.94 -9.27 -14.58
C ALA A 353 10.56 -8.58 -14.67
N ASP A 354 10.04 -7.95 -13.60
CA ASP A 354 8.80 -7.16 -13.64
C ASP A 354 8.92 -5.94 -14.61
N LEU A 355 10.10 -5.33 -14.74
CA LEU A 355 10.37 -4.27 -15.73
C LEU A 355 10.36 -4.82 -17.16
N ALA A 356 11.02 -5.96 -17.38
CA ALA A 356 11.03 -6.64 -18.66
C ALA A 356 9.60 -7.09 -19.05
N TYR A 357 8.83 -7.58 -18.08
CA TYR A 357 7.42 -7.88 -18.25
C TYR A 357 6.63 -6.63 -18.66
N SER A 358 6.82 -5.51 -17.95
CA SER A 358 6.14 -4.24 -18.25
C SER A 358 6.47 -3.73 -19.65
N ARG A 359 7.67 -4.03 -20.18
CA ARG A 359 8.05 -3.74 -21.56
C ARG A 359 7.27 -4.55 -22.59
N LEU A 360 6.83 -5.75 -22.23
CA LEU A 360 6.04 -6.63 -23.11
C LEU A 360 4.53 -6.37 -22.98
N PHE A 361 4.05 -6.05 -21.77
CA PHE A 361 2.62 -5.91 -21.47
C PHE A 361 2.26 -4.60 -20.75
N ARG A 362 1.10 -4.05 -21.10
CA ARG A 362 0.37 -2.98 -20.41
C ARG A 362 -0.41 -3.58 -19.25
N HIS A 363 -0.29 -2.99 -18.06
CA HIS A 363 -1.13 -3.33 -16.92
C HIS A 363 -2.38 -2.46 -16.87
N ALA A 364 -3.52 -3.04 -16.45
CA ALA A 364 -4.72 -2.26 -16.14
C ALA A 364 -4.43 -1.28 -14.97
N THR A 365 -4.90 -0.03 -15.10
CA THR A 365 -4.66 1.01 -14.08
C THR A 365 -5.62 0.92 -12.88
N PHE A 366 -6.80 0.33 -13.07
CA PHE A 366 -7.82 0.16 -12.05
C PHE A 366 -8.59 -1.15 -12.24
N ILE A 367 -8.86 -1.81 -11.11
CA ILE A 367 -9.84 -2.89 -10.98
C ILE A 367 -10.75 -2.47 -9.85
N CYS A 368 -12.02 -2.18 -10.15
CA CYS A 368 -13.03 -1.98 -9.13
C CYS A 368 -13.68 -3.34 -8.85
N ASP A 369 -13.49 -3.87 -7.65
CA ASP A 369 -14.32 -4.98 -7.19
C ASP A 369 -15.71 -4.48 -6.72
N ASP A 370 -16.66 -5.39 -6.56
CA ASP A 370 -18.03 -5.09 -6.09
C ASP A 370 -18.07 -4.50 -4.66
N ARG A 371 -16.93 -4.46 -3.95
CA ARG A 371 -16.75 -3.88 -2.61
C ARG A 371 -16.04 -2.53 -2.63
N GLY A 372 -15.75 -1.96 -3.80
CA GLY A 372 -15.09 -0.66 -3.95
C GLY A 372 -13.59 -0.66 -3.62
N GLY A 373 -12.97 -1.84 -3.54
CA GLY A 373 -11.52 -2.00 -3.43
C GLY A 373 -10.86 -1.75 -4.79
N ALA A 374 -10.18 -0.61 -4.93
CA ALA A 374 -9.31 -0.37 -6.07
C ALA A 374 -8.00 -1.13 -5.90
N ILE A 375 -7.76 -2.17 -6.70
CA ILE A 375 -6.42 -2.79 -6.78
C ILE A 375 -5.52 -1.80 -7.54
N MET A 376 -4.58 -1.19 -6.83
CA MET A 376 -3.65 -0.22 -7.41
C MET A 376 -2.65 -0.87 -8.37
N GLN A 377 -2.33 -0.14 -9.43
CA GLN A 377 -1.31 -0.45 -10.43
C GLN A 377 0.03 -0.92 -9.81
N LYS A 378 0.74 -1.81 -10.51
CA LYS A 378 2.22 -1.91 -10.45
C LYS A 378 2.85 -0.64 -11.08
N CYS A 379 2.67 0.52 -10.46
CA CYS A 379 3.34 1.75 -10.88
C CYS A 379 4.77 1.79 -10.30
N VAL A 380 5.64 2.56 -10.94
CA VAL A 380 7.04 2.73 -10.51
C VAL A 380 7.11 3.21 -9.05
N THR A 381 6.14 4.00 -8.59
CA THR A 381 6.04 4.47 -7.20
C THR A 381 5.74 3.35 -6.19
N SER A 382 4.82 2.42 -6.49
CA SER A 382 4.60 1.20 -5.67
C SER A 382 5.84 0.31 -5.64
N TYR A 383 6.56 0.23 -6.76
CA TYR A 383 7.78 -0.54 -6.85
C TYR A 383 8.95 0.09 -6.05
N LEU A 384 9.18 1.39 -6.23
CA LEU A 384 10.18 2.12 -5.47
C LEU A 384 9.91 2.02 -3.99
N TYR A 385 8.63 1.97 -3.60
CA TYR A 385 8.24 1.73 -2.22
C TYR A 385 8.74 0.39 -1.72
N LEU A 386 8.51 -0.70 -2.45
CA LEU A 386 9.01 -2.02 -2.07
C LEU A 386 10.55 -2.03 -1.98
N VAL A 387 11.26 -1.53 -2.99
CA VAL A 387 12.73 -1.49 -2.97
C VAL A 387 13.29 -0.67 -1.83
N LEU A 388 12.80 0.56 -1.69
CA LEU A 388 13.35 1.49 -0.72
C LEU A 388 12.85 1.20 0.69
N SER A 389 11.75 0.48 0.88
CA SER A 389 11.30 0.02 2.21
C SER A 389 11.97 -1.29 2.63
N ASP A 390 12.16 -2.25 1.72
CA ASP A 390 12.73 -3.56 2.02
C ASP A 390 14.26 -3.58 2.09
N LEU A 391 14.95 -2.79 1.25
CA LEU A 391 16.40 -2.61 1.35
C LEU A 391 16.78 -1.69 2.51
N TRP A 392 15.83 -0.97 3.08
CA TRP A 392 16.07 0.10 4.02
C TRP A 392 15.14 0.11 5.24
N PRO A 393 15.00 -1.02 5.95
CA PRO A 393 14.33 -1.00 7.24
C PRO A 393 15.05 0.01 8.14
N THR A 394 14.26 0.93 8.70
CA THR A 394 14.72 2.04 9.55
C THR A 394 15.76 1.56 10.56
N GLY A 395 17.02 1.94 10.36
CA GLY A 395 18.13 1.65 11.28
C GLY A 395 19.20 0.65 10.79
N SER A 396 19.08 0.03 9.60
CA SER A 396 20.13 -0.87 9.08
C SER A 396 21.28 -0.12 8.37
N ARG A 397 22.51 -0.65 8.49
CA ARG A 397 23.68 -0.18 7.72
C ARG A 397 23.53 -0.59 6.25
N VAL A 398 23.72 0.39 5.38
CA VAL A 398 23.59 0.24 3.94
C VAL A 398 24.93 -0.10 3.35
N LEU A 399 25.00 -1.14 2.51
CA LEU A 399 26.19 -1.46 1.75
C LEU A 399 26.23 -0.65 0.45
N ASP A 400 27.42 -0.19 0.04
CA ASP A 400 27.59 0.59 -1.20
C ASP A 400 27.16 -0.20 -2.46
N ALA A 401 27.24 -1.53 -2.41
CA ALA A 401 26.78 -2.42 -3.48
C ALA A 401 25.27 -2.31 -3.75
N ASP A 402 24.45 -2.18 -2.71
CA ASP A 402 22.99 -2.05 -2.85
C ASP A 402 22.60 -0.69 -3.46
N VAL A 403 23.39 0.36 -3.18
CA VAL A 403 23.20 1.70 -3.75
C VAL A 403 23.47 1.70 -5.26
N ALA A 404 24.57 1.08 -5.68
CA ALA A 404 24.93 0.99 -7.10
C ALA A 404 23.88 0.22 -7.91
N GLU A 405 23.38 -0.89 -7.36
CA GLU A 405 22.36 -1.71 -8.00
C GLU A 405 21.01 -0.98 -8.07
N THR A 406 20.60 -0.31 -6.98
CA THR A 406 19.40 0.52 -6.97
C THR A 406 19.47 1.64 -8.02
N LEU A 407 20.63 2.30 -8.18
CA LEU A 407 20.84 3.30 -9.22
C LEU A 407 20.73 2.72 -10.64
N ARG A 408 21.23 1.50 -10.86
CA ARG A 408 21.08 0.80 -12.14
C ARG A 408 19.61 0.56 -12.47
N LEU A 409 18.84 0.08 -11.49
CA LEU A 409 17.41 -0.16 -11.65
C LEU A 409 16.63 1.15 -11.92
N LEU A 410 16.94 2.22 -11.18
CA LEU A 410 16.33 3.54 -11.40
C LEU A 410 16.56 4.08 -12.82
N ARG A 411 17.78 3.93 -13.35
CA ARG A 411 18.08 4.31 -14.74
C ARG A 411 17.27 3.48 -15.75
N GLN A 412 17.03 2.22 -15.45
CA GLN A 412 16.18 1.37 -16.29
C GLN A 412 14.71 1.79 -16.23
N CYS A 413 14.20 2.14 -15.04
CA CYS A 413 12.85 2.70 -14.87
C CYS A 413 12.70 3.98 -15.69
N GLU A 414 13.66 4.89 -15.59
CA GLU A 414 13.66 6.14 -16.35
C GLU A 414 13.63 5.89 -17.87
N ARG A 415 14.45 4.96 -18.36
CA ARG A 415 14.45 4.60 -19.78
C ARG A 415 13.08 4.10 -20.23
N LEU A 416 12.47 3.19 -19.48
CA LEU A 416 11.15 2.64 -19.81
C LEU A 416 10.03 3.68 -19.69
N PHE A 417 10.14 4.59 -18.71
CA PHE A 417 9.27 5.75 -18.56
C PHE A 417 9.33 6.67 -19.80
N ARG A 418 10.53 6.99 -20.28
CA ARG A 418 10.73 7.77 -21.52
C ARG A 418 10.17 7.10 -22.77
N LEU A 419 10.11 5.77 -22.78
CA LEU A 419 9.50 4.98 -23.85
C LEU A 419 7.97 4.89 -23.73
N GLY A 420 7.37 5.54 -22.73
CA GLY A 420 5.93 5.49 -22.45
C GLY A 420 5.45 4.13 -21.92
N VAL A 421 6.36 3.25 -21.51
CA VAL A 421 6.04 1.90 -21.00
C VAL A 421 5.60 1.94 -19.54
N LEU A 422 6.23 2.81 -18.76
CA LEU A 422 5.93 2.99 -17.34
C LEU A 422 5.21 4.32 -17.11
N SER A 423 4.16 4.30 -16.29
CA SER A 423 3.55 5.50 -15.72
C SER A 423 3.97 5.63 -14.24
N LEU A 424 4.31 6.84 -13.82
CA LEU A 424 4.70 7.14 -12.44
C LEU A 424 3.51 7.52 -11.55
N SER A 425 2.47 8.14 -12.11
CA SER A 425 1.36 8.67 -11.32
C SER A 425 0.24 7.64 -11.11
N THR A 426 -0.29 7.61 -9.89
CA THR A 426 -1.58 7.02 -9.53
C THR A 426 -2.75 7.95 -9.91
N VAL A 427 -2.47 9.05 -10.62
CA VAL A 427 -3.46 10.07 -10.94
C VAL A 427 -4.16 9.68 -12.22
N THR A 428 -5.37 9.16 -12.06
CA THR A 428 -6.35 8.98 -13.12
C THR A 428 -6.53 10.33 -13.82
N PRO A 429 -6.29 10.46 -15.13
CA PRO A 429 -6.67 11.67 -15.85
C PRO A 429 -8.14 11.99 -15.54
N PRO A 430 -8.53 13.25 -15.27
CA PRO A 430 -9.90 13.59 -14.90
C PRO A 430 -10.95 13.06 -15.90
N ARG A 431 -10.58 12.96 -17.19
CA ARG A 431 -11.40 12.35 -18.24
C ARG A 431 -11.67 10.86 -18.00
N SER A 432 -10.72 10.12 -17.43
CA SER A 432 -10.85 8.72 -17.06
C SER A 432 -11.75 8.51 -15.82
N MET A 433 -11.87 9.50 -14.93
CA MET A 433 -12.83 9.47 -13.81
C MET A 433 -14.29 9.50 -14.27
N ARG A 434 -14.61 10.17 -15.40
CA ARG A 434 -15.97 10.17 -15.97
C ARG A 434 -16.46 8.78 -16.37
N TYR A 435 -15.55 7.88 -16.76
CA TYR A 435 -15.88 6.49 -17.09
C TYR A 435 -16.12 5.62 -15.86
N ILE A 436 -15.60 6.02 -14.69
CA ILE A 436 -15.78 5.35 -13.39
C ILE A 436 -17.11 5.76 -12.74
N GLN A 437 -17.60 6.98 -13.00
CA GLN A 437 -18.79 7.55 -12.36
C GLN A 437 -20.11 7.39 -13.16
N GLY A 438 -20.08 6.73 -14.32
CA GLY A 438 -21.28 6.54 -15.15
C GLY A 438 -22.26 5.50 -14.57
N PRO A 439 -23.58 5.73 -14.63
CA PRO A 439 -24.58 4.86 -14.01
C PRO A 439 -24.97 3.69 -14.95
N PHE A 440 -24.06 2.78 -15.32
CA PHE A 440 -24.43 1.57 -16.08
C PHE A 440 -23.48 0.36 -15.83
N THR A 441 -24.05 -0.64 -15.14
CA THR A 441 -23.89 -2.12 -15.20
C THR A 441 -22.59 -2.84 -14.77
N PRO A 442 -22.74 -4.09 -14.26
CA PRO A 442 -21.67 -4.92 -13.70
C PRO A 442 -20.78 -5.52 -14.78
N GLY A 443 -19.49 -5.61 -14.47
CA GLY A 443 -18.42 -5.99 -15.38
C GLY A 443 -17.28 -4.98 -15.27
N MET A 444 -16.13 -5.42 -14.75
CA MET A 444 -14.96 -4.60 -14.46
C MET A 444 -14.62 -3.62 -15.60
N ARG A 445 -14.63 -2.31 -15.33
CA ARG A 445 -14.11 -1.30 -16.27
C ARG A 445 -12.62 -1.09 -16.00
N THR A 446 -11.78 -1.55 -16.92
CA THR A 446 -10.33 -1.32 -16.89
C THR A 446 -10.00 -0.08 -17.72
N SER A 447 -9.34 0.91 -17.13
CA SER A 447 -8.71 1.99 -17.89
C SER A 447 -7.25 1.66 -18.20
N TYR A 448 -6.80 1.99 -19.40
CA TYR A 448 -5.39 1.91 -19.80
C TYR A 448 -4.89 3.33 -20.02
N GLY A 449 -3.84 3.73 -19.31
CA GLY A 449 -3.24 5.04 -19.51
C GLY A 449 -2.53 5.10 -20.86
N THR A 450 -2.85 6.10 -21.68
CA THR A 450 -2.00 6.51 -22.80
C THR A 450 -0.96 7.47 -22.25
N SER A 451 0.24 6.98 -21.96
CA SER A 451 1.38 7.83 -21.60
C SER A 451 1.88 8.55 -22.87
N SER A 452 1.86 9.88 -22.85
CA SER A 452 2.67 10.70 -23.75
C SER A 452 4.16 10.41 -23.52
N VAL A 453 5.03 10.77 -24.47
CA VAL A 453 6.49 10.67 -24.29
C VAL A 453 6.88 11.57 -23.11
N GLN A 454 7.25 10.96 -22.00
CA GLN A 454 7.62 11.68 -20.79
C GLN A 454 9.12 11.98 -20.77
N ARG A 455 9.46 13.20 -20.36
CA ARG A 455 10.84 13.70 -20.40
C ARG A 455 11.64 13.23 -19.19
N GLU A 456 12.95 13.23 -19.32
CA GLU A 456 13.89 12.83 -18.26
C GLU A 456 13.68 13.60 -16.94
N HIS A 457 13.40 14.90 -16.99
CA HIS A 457 13.13 15.68 -15.78
C HIS A 457 11.78 15.32 -15.13
N GLU A 458 10.78 14.90 -15.90
CA GLU A 458 9.48 14.48 -15.35
C GLU A 458 9.65 13.22 -14.50
N PHE A 459 10.54 12.29 -14.89
CA PHE A 459 10.86 11.12 -14.08
C PHE A 459 11.40 11.50 -12.69
N LEU A 460 12.34 12.47 -12.66
CA LEU A 460 12.95 12.93 -11.41
C LEU A 460 11.93 13.64 -10.50
N LEU A 461 11.04 14.42 -11.10
CA LEU A 461 10.00 15.16 -10.38
C LEU A 461 8.94 14.23 -9.79
N GLU A 462 8.53 13.22 -10.55
CA GLU A 462 7.62 12.19 -10.08
C GLU A 462 8.25 11.32 -8.96
N LEU A 463 9.55 10.99 -9.09
CA LEU A 463 10.30 10.34 -8.01
C LEU A 463 10.30 11.20 -6.74
N ALA A 464 10.45 12.52 -6.89
CA ALA A 464 10.39 13.49 -5.79
C ALA A 464 8.98 13.69 -5.20
N HIS A 465 7.92 13.38 -5.96
CA HIS A 465 6.52 13.44 -5.51
C HIS A 465 6.07 12.16 -4.79
N SER A 466 6.81 11.04 -4.91
CA SER A 466 6.46 9.76 -4.29
C SER A 466 6.40 9.80 -2.75
N LYS A 467 5.67 8.87 -2.11
CA LYS A 467 5.58 8.73 -0.63
C LYS A 467 6.92 8.48 0.07
N LEU A 468 8.01 8.27 -0.68
CA LEU A 468 9.34 7.91 -0.20
C LEU A 468 10.32 9.07 -0.31
N LYS A 469 9.82 10.32 -0.31
CA LYS A 469 10.61 11.53 -0.61
C LYS A 469 11.97 11.54 0.09
N HIS A 470 12.11 10.97 1.28
CA HIS A 470 13.36 11.05 2.04
C HIS A 470 14.50 10.25 1.45
N GLU A 471 14.30 8.95 1.24
CA GLU A 471 15.36 8.11 0.66
C GLU A 471 15.48 8.37 -0.85
N ALA A 472 14.39 8.78 -1.52
CA ALA A 472 14.39 9.13 -2.93
C ALA A 472 15.38 10.25 -3.28
N PHE A 473 15.50 11.30 -2.45
CA PHE A 473 16.37 12.44 -2.76
C PHE A 473 17.86 12.11 -2.76
N ARG A 474 18.30 11.11 -1.97
CA ARG A 474 19.67 10.60 -2.10
C ARG A 474 19.94 10.10 -3.51
N PHE A 475 19.02 9.32 -4.06
CA PHE A 475 19.14 8.75 -5.40
C PHE A 475 18.93 9.78 -6.50
N ILE A 476 17.98 10.72 -6.36
CA ILE A 476 17.80 11.85 -7.29
C ILE A 476 19.12 12.61 -7.46
N LEU A 477 19.76 12.99 -6.36
CA LEU A 477 21.04 13.72 -6.42
C LEU A 477 22.15 12.88 -7.08
N LEU A 478 22.23 11.58 -6.79
CA LEU A 478 23.20 10.69 -7.43
C LEU A 478 22.95 10.54 -8.93
N LEU A 479 21.68 10.45 -9.36
CA LEU A 479 21.32 10.41 -10.78
C LEU A 479 21.68 11.72 -11.49
N MET A 480 21.55 12.86 -10.82
CA MET A 480 21.81 14.19 -11.36
C MET A 480 23.28 14.61 -11.41
N LYS A 481 24.20 13.90 -10.74
CA LYS A 481 25.62 14.30 -10.70
C LYS A 481 26.22 14.51 -12.08
N ASP A 482 25.91 13.60 -13.01
CA ASP A 482 26.50 13.55 -14.36
C ASP A 482 25.58 14.14 -15.45
N ARG A 483 24.50 14.83 -15.06
CA ARG A 483 23.48 15.35 -15.99
C ARG A 483 23.61 16.86 -16.17
N ARG A 484 23.14 17.35 -17.32
CA ARG A 484 22.92 18.79 -17.52
C ARG A 484 21.80 19.23 -16.58
N ARG A 485 22.09 20.23 -15.77
CA ARG A 485 21.15 20.75 -14.77
C ARG A 485 20.44 21.95 -15.36
N ASP A 486 19.14 21.83 -15.60
CA ASP A 486 18.30 22.98 -15.91
C ASP A 486 17.79 23.60 -14.60
N ALA A 487 17.80 24.94 -14.54
CA ALA A 487 17.43 25.68 -13.34
C ALA A 487 15.99 25.37 -12.91
N TYR A 488 15.07 25.22 -13.87
CA TYR A 488 13.67 24.90 -13.60
C TYR A 488 13.48 23.57 -12.85
N THR A 489 14.11 22.49 -13.32
CA THR A 489 14.06 21.17 -12.65
C THR A 489 14.71 21.22 -11.27
N LEU A 490 15.84 21.90 -11.13
CA LEU A 490 16.50 22.09 -9.83
C LEU A 490 15.59 22.79 -8.82
N SER A 491 14.95 23.90 -9.22
CA SER A 491 14.03 24.62 -8.35
C SER A 491 12.79 23.80 -8.01
N ARG A 492 12.26 23.02 -8.96
CA ARG A 492 11.14 22.13 -8.68
C ARG A 492 11.50 21.00 -7.71
N LEU A 493 12.68 20.41 -7.86
CA LEU A 493 13.20 19.45 -6.90
C LEU A 493 13.44 20.08 -5.53
N LEU A 494 13.90 21.34 -5.48
CA LEU A 494 14.06 22.09 -4.23
C LEU A 494 12.72 22.26 -3.51
N HIS A 495 11.66 22.62 -4.24
CA HIS A 495 10.31 22.68 -3.67
C HIS A 495 9.86 21.33 -3.11
N HIS A 496 10.05 20.23 -3.85
CA HIS A 496 9.72 18.89 -3.36
C HIS A 496 10.59 18.47 -2.16
N ALA A 497 11.85 18.91 -2.07
CA ALA A 497 12.71 18.67 -0.92
C ALA A 497 12.19 19.38 0.34
N CYS A 498 11.61 20.56 0.15
CA CYS A 498 11.04 21.37 1.22
C CYS A 498 9.63 20.91 1.64
N SER A 499 8.94 20.13 0.80
CA SER A 499 7.65 19.49 1.12
C SER A 499 7.86 18.22 1.95
N LEU A 500 7.85 18.38 3.28
CA LEU A 500 7.91 17.28 4.24
C LEU A 500 6.48 16.72 4.42
N GLU A 501 6.26 15.45 4.08
CA GLU A 501 4.95 14.82 4.29
C GLU A 501 4.72 14.43 5.76
N LYS A 502 3.61 13.78 6.08
CA LYS A 502 3.16 13.45 7.44
C LYS A 502 4.23 12.74 8.28
N HIS A 503 5.00 13.49 9.09
CA HIS A 503 6.08 12.92 9.91
C HIS A 503 5.81 13.14 11.39
N PHE A 504 5.43 12.04 12.03
CA PHE A 504 5.10 12.00 13.44
C PHE A 504 6.34 11.96 14.35
N ASP A 505 7.58 12.09 13.85
CA ASP A 505 8.82 12.43 14.60
C ASP A 505 10.02 12.57 13.64
N ASP A 506 11.14 13.19 14.08
CA ASP A 506 12.45 13.12 13.40
C ASP A 506 12.99 11.68 13.49
N ALA A 507 12.39 10.78 12.71
CA ALA A 507 12.93 9.46 12.45
C ALA A 507 14.45 9.58 12.19
N PRO A 508 15.29 8.67 12.69
CA PRO A 508 16.70 8.92 13.04
C PRO A 508 17.48 9.74 12.00
N GLY A 509 17.56 11.06 12.21
CA GLY A 509 18.34 12.00 11.40
C GLY A 509 17.74 12.39 10.04
N MET A 510 16.43 12.25 9.85
CA MET A 510 15.75 12.51 8.57
C MET A 510 15.92 13.96 8.12
N ILE A 511 15.70 14.92 9.01
CA ILE A 511 15.83 16.34 8.69
C ILE A 511 17.28 16.70 8.34
N SER A 512 18.26 16.06 8.99
CA SER A 512 19.68 16.25 8.67
C SER A 512 20.04 15.71 7.27
N LYS A 513 19.52 14.54 6.88
CA LYS A 513 19.66 14.03 5.51
C LYS A 513 19.02 14.98 4.50
N ARG A 514 17.82 15.50 4.83
CA ARG A 514 17.09 16.43 3.96
C ARG A 514 17.84 17.74 3.76
N ARG A 515 18.39 18.29 4.84
CA ARG A 515 19.22 19.49 4.81
C ARG A 515 20.35 19.37 3.80
N LYS A 516 21.08 18.25 3.83
CA LYS A 516 22.15 17.99 2.85
C LYS A 516 21.64 17.99 1.41
N SER A 517 20.43 17.47 1.17
CA SER A 517 19.82 17.51 -0.16
C SER A 517 19.46 18.92 -0.60
N ILE A 518 18.86 19.72 0.29
CA ILE A 518 18.52 21.13 0.04
C ILE A 518 19.79 21.94 -0.25
N GLU A 519 20.82 21.81 0.59
CA GLU A 519 22.12 22.48 0.41
C GLU A 519 22.75 22.13 -0.95
N THR A 520 22.69 20.85 -1.35
CA THR A 520 23.22 20.41 -2.64
C THR A 520 22.47 21.04 -3.81
N LEU A 521 21.13 21.12 -3.74
CA LEU A 521 20.31 21.73 -4.80
C LEU A 521 20.57 23.24 -4.90
N LEU A 522 20.68 23.93 -3.78
CA LEU A 522 21.03 25.36 -3.73
C LEU A 522 22.43 25.61 -4.32
N GLN A 523 23.43 24.80 -3.96
CA GLN A 523 24.77 24.86 -4.54
C GLN A 523 24.77 24.61 -6.06
N TRP A 524 23.81 23.85 -6.57
CA TRP A 524 23.64 23.59 -8.00
C TRP A 524 22.88 24.71 -8.72
N GLY A 525 22.44 25.76 -8.02
CA GLY A 525 21.75 26.91 -8.59
C GLY A 525 20.23 26.77 -8.64
N ALA A 526 19.63 25.95 -7.77
CA ALA A 526 18.17 25.94 -7.60
C ALA A 526 17.70 27.32 -7.11
N ASP A 527 16.65 27.84 -7.72
CA ASP A 527 16.04 29.11 -7.34
C ASP A 527 15.00 28.91 -6.22
N THR A 528 15.10 29.74 -5.19
CA THR A 528 14.21 29.73 -4.03
C THR A 528 12.86 30.41 -4.28
N TYR A 529 12.70 31.08 -5.43
CA TYR A 529 11.49 31.81 -5.81
C TYR A 529 10.61 31.12 -6.82
N THR A 530 11.11 30.06 -7.47
CA THR A 530 10.35 29.40 -8.54
C THR A 530 9.01 28.91 -8.00
N ALA A 531 7.95 29.59 -8.41
CA ALA A 531 6.59 29.26 -8.05
C ALA A 531 6.17 27.98 -8.78
N ILE A 532 5.77 26.97 -8.00
CA ILE A 532 5.10 25.79 -8.54
C ILE A 532 3.61 26.00 -8.40
N ILE A 533 2.91 25.97 -9.53
CA ILE A 533 1.46 25.96 -9.55
C ILE A 533 0.98 24.52 -9.39
N TYR A 534 0.16 24.27 -8.38
CA TYR A 534 -0.48 22.96 -8.23
C TYR A 534 -1.93 23.10 -7.77
N PRO A 535 -2.85 22.28 -8.34
CA PRO A 535 -4.27 22.35 -7.99
C PRO A 535 -4.49 21.81 -6.58
N GLN A 536 -5.11 22.60 -5.71
CA GLN A 536 -5.53 22.21 -4.37
C GLN A 536 -7.05 22.13 -4.30
N ASN A 537 -7.57 20.99 -3.86
CA ASN A 537 -9.02 20.80 -3.72
C ASN A 537 -9.52 21.43 -2.42
N VAL A 538 -10.39 22.44 -2.54
CA VAL A 538 -11.02 23.11 -1.38
C VAL A 538 -12.09 22.22 -0.74
N THR A 539 -12.69 21.28 -1.48
CA THR A 539 -13.65 20.28 -0.96
C THR A 539 -13.46 18.90 -1.60
N GLN A 540 -13.98 17.84 -0.98
CA GLN A 540 -13.72 16.43 -1.36
C GLN A 540 -14.36 15.89 -2.65
N TRP A 541 -15.14 16.68 -3.39
CA TRP A 541 -15.94 16.17 -4.52
C TRP A 541 -15.25 16.47 -5.84
N GLY A 542 -15.16 15.48 -6.74
CA GLY A 542 -14.34 15.51 -7.95
C GLY A 542 -14.64 16.61 -8.99
N ASP A 543 -15.70 17.40 -8.79
CA ASP A 543 -16.06 18.57 -9.60
C ASP A 543 -15.97 19.90 -8.80
N ALA A 544 -15.36 19.89 -7.61
CA ALA A 544 -15.18 21.06 -6.76
C ALA A 544 -14.02 21.96 -7.23
N PRO A 545 -14.01 23.26 -6.90
CA PRO A 545 -12.98 24.17 -7.38
C PRO A 545 -11.63 23.77 -6.80
N ALA A 546 -10.79 23.19 -7.65
CA ALA A 546 -9.37 23.20 -7.44
C ALA A 546 -8.89 24.66 -7.51
N ILE A 547 -8.22 25.13 -6.47
CA ILE A 547 -7.46 26.38 -6.49
C ILE A 547 -6.01 26.03 -6.79
N GLU A 548 -5.51 26.55 -7.90
CA GLU A 548 -4.09 26.47 -8.22
C GLU A 548 -3.33 27.39 -7.27
N VAL A 549 -2.43 26.85 -6.46
CA VAL A 549 -1.64 27.61 -5.49
C VAL A 549 -0.20 27.66 -5.94
N GLU A 550 0.37 28.86 -5.97
CA GLU A 550 1.80 29.07 -6.11
C GLU A 550 2.52 28.68 -4.81
N GLY A 551 3.34 27.63 -4.88
CA GLY A 551 4.25 27.22 -3.81
C GLY A 551 5.68 27.56 -4.14
N THR A 552 6.33 28.37 -3.31
CA THR A 552 7.80 28.46 -3.26
C THR A 552 8.34 27.36 -2.34
N PRO A 553 9.64 26.99 -2.43
CA PRO A 553 10.28 26.11 -1.47
C PRO A 553 10.08 26.51 0.00
N LEU A 554 10.15 27.81 0.32
CA LEU A 554 9.94 28.29 1.69
C LEU A 554 8.47 28.10 2.13
N ARG A 555 7.52 28.39 1.23
CA ARG A 555 6.11 28.11 1.47
C ARG A 555 5.85 26.63 1.71
N ALA A 556 6.44 25.74 0.91
CA ALA A 556 6.30 24.29 1.09
C ALA A 556 6.81 23.83 2.46
N LEU A 557 7.97 24.34 2.91
CA LEU A 557 8.55 24.03 4.22
C LEU A 557 7.66 24.51 5.38
N ILE A 558 7.19 25.76 5.31
CA ILE A 558 6.38 26.36 6.37
C ILE A 558 4.98 25.76 6.40
N THR A 559 4.43 25.39 5.24
CA THR A 559 3.18 24.61 5.17
C THR A 559 3.37 23.29 5.92
N SER A 560 4.38 22.47 5.57
CA SER A 560 4.65 21.22 6.29
C SER A 560 4.82 21.40 7.80
N LEU A 561 5.49 22.47 8.24
CA LEU A 561 5.66 22.77 9.66
C LEU A 561 4.33 23.15 10.34
N TRP A 562 3.50 23.94 9.67
CA TRP A 562 2.15 24.28 10.14
C TRP A 562 1.27 23.04 10.24
N TYR A 563 1.32 22.14 9.24
CA TYR A 563 0.63 20.85 9.28
C TYR A 563 0.97 20.11 10.57
N ASP A 564 2.25 19.83 10.82
CA ASP A 564 2.67 19.03 11.96
C ASP A 564 2.27 19.69 13.29
N ALA A 565 2.39 21.02 13.41
CA ALA A 565 1.99 21.78 14.59
C ALA A 565 0.47 21.69 14.87
N THR A 566 -0.35 21.59 13.83
CA THR A 566 -1.82 21.43 13.96
C THR A 566 -2.26 20.02 14.32
N GLN A 567 -1.40 19.02 14.13
CA GLN A 567 -1.71 17.62 14.45
C GLN A 567 -1.29 17.22 15.86
N ARG A 568 -0.21 17.82 16.41
CA ARG A 568 0.40 17.40 17.69
C ARG A 568 1.35 18.46 18.27
N ALA A 569 1.84 18.21 19.49
CA ALA A 569 2.96 18.96 20.06
C ALA A 569 4.28 18.57 19.38
N LEU A 570 5.03 19.55 18.89
CA LEU A 570 6.33 19.35 18.23
C LEU A 570 7.45 19.17 19.28
N GLN A 571 8.47 18.36 18.94
CA GLN A 571 9.72 18.32 19.72
C GLN A 571 10.58 19.55 19.43
N GLU A 572 11.23 20.13 20.44
CA GLU A 572 12.05 21.34 20.30
C GLU A 572 13.18 21.15 19.27
N GLY A 573 13.88 20.01 19.33
CA GLY A 573 14.95 19.68 18.40
C GLY A 573 14.48 19.56 16.95
N TYR A 574 13.24 19.10 16.71
CA TYR A 574 12.65 19.03 15.38
C TYR A 574 12.33 20.44 14.85
N PHE A 575 11.66 21.26 15.66
CA PHE A 575 11.34 22.64 15.32
C PHE A 575 12.60 23.46 14.99
N ARG A 576 13.65 23.37 15.82
CA ARG A 576 14.92 24.08 15.58
C ARG A 576 15.58 23.68 14.27
N LYS A 577 15.58 22.39 13.91
CA LYS A 577 16.14 21.94 12.63
C LYS A 577 15.35 22.45 11.41
N LEU A 578 14.03 22.59 11.54
CA LEU A 578 13.19 23.17 10.48
C LEU A 578 13.39 24.69 10.35
N CYS A 579 13.55 25.37 11.49
CA CYS A 579 13.95 26.77 11.54
C CYS A 579 15.30 27.00 10.82
N ASP A 580 16.29 26.14 11.06
CA ASP A 580 17.57 26.21 10.36
C ASP A 580 17.43 26.05 8.84
N LEU A 581 16.52 25.19 8.38
CA LEU A 581 16.21 25.03 6.94
C LEU A 581 15.56 26.28 6.36
N ALA A 582 14.63 26.91 7.09
CA ALA A 582 14.02 28.16 6.67
C ALA A 582 15.08 29.27 6.55
N SER A 583 15.93 29.43 7.57
CA SER A 583 17.05 30.38 7.52
C SER A 583 18.02 30.10 6.36
N LEU A 584 18.28 28.83 6.04
CA LEU A 584 19.09 28.45 4.89
C LEU A 584 18.47 28.94 3.57
N LEU A 585 17.16 28.77 3.38
CA LEU A 585 16.45 29.24 2.19
C LEU A 585 16.47 30.77 2.08
N VAL A 586 16.28 31.48 3.20
CA VAL A 586 16.33 32.95 3.25
C VAL A 586 17.72 33.47 2.92
N ALA A 587 18.77 32.82 3.43
CA ALA A 587 20.15 33.17 3.10
C ALA A 587 20.46 33.00 1.60
N HIS A 588 19.69 32.18 0.89
CA HIS A 588 19.77 31.98 -0.57
C HIS A 588 18.72 32.78 -1.34
N GLY A 589 18.09 33.75 -0.67
CA GLY A 589 17.23 34.74 -1.30
C GLY A 589 15.75 34.56 -1.01
N ALA A 590 15.24 33.49 -0.38
CA ALA A 590 13.81 33.29 -0.19
C ALA A 590 13.12 34.46 0.55
N ASN A 591 11.89 34.82 0.14
CA ASN A 591 11.17 35.95 0.70
C ASN A 591 10.38 35.57 1.97
N LEU A 592 10.76 36.15 3.10
CA LEU A 592 10.11 35.95 4.39
C LEU A 592 8.74 36.62 4.51
N HIS A 593 8.40 37.54 3.61
CA HIS A 593 7.12 38.25 3.61
C HIS A 593 6.03 37.52 2.82
N GLU A 594 6.32 36.32 2.32
CA GLU A 594 5.30 35.45 1.73
C GLU A 594 4.23 35.06 2.76
N GLU A 595 3.03 34.79 2.25
CA GLU A 595 1.85 34.47 3.05
C GLU A 595 1.54 32.96 3.00
N LEU A 596 1.23 32.38 4.16
CA LEU A 596 0.61 31.07 4.27
C LEU A 596 -0.91 31.24 4.39
N HIS A 597 -1.67 30.43 3.66
CA HIS A 597 -3.12 30.42 3.74
C HIS A 597 -3.59 29.33 4.71
N VAL A 598 -4.31 29.74 5.75
CA VAL A 598 -4.86 28.87 6.79
C VAL A 598 -6.38 28.86 6.69
N VAL A 599 -6.98 27.69 6.89
CA VAL A 599 -8.42 27.50 6.87
C VAL A 599 -8.95 27.45 8.30
N LEU A 600 -9.90 28.32 8.61
CA LEU A 600 -10.65 28.32 9.86
C LEU A 600 -12.04 27.74 9.61
N GLU A 601 -12.32 26.60 10.23
CA GLU A 601 -13.65 25.99 10.24
C GLU A 601 -14.35 26.38 11.54
N ILE A 602 -15.48 27.06 11.42
CA ILE A 602 -16.21 27.63 12.55
C ILE A 602 -17.57 26.94 12.65
N LYS A 603 -17.83 26.36 13.83
CA LYS A 603 -19.14 25.84 14.23
C LYS A 603 -19.51 26.43 15.60
N ARG A 604 -20.78 26.29 15.97
CA ARG A 604 -21.38 26.91 17.17
C ARG A 604 -20.50 26.83 18.43
N ASP A 605 -19.95 25.66 18.71
CA ASP A 605 -19.20 25.39 19.96
C ASP A 605 -17.71 25.10 19.74
N PHE A 606 -17.19 25.25 18.50
CA PHE A 606 -15.78 25.01 18.24
C PHE A 606 -15.24 25.75 17.01
N ILE A 607 -13.96 26.06 17.09
CA ILE A 607 -13.15 26.59 15.98
C ILE A 607 -12.05 25.56 15.68
N ALA A 608 -11.93 25.14 14.44
CA ALA A 608 -10.90 24.22 13.97
C ALA A 608 -9.95 24.92 12.98
N PHE A 609 -8.65 24.74 13.20
CA PHE A 609 -7.59 25.25 12.33
C PHE A 609 -7.12 24.12 11.42
N ARG A 610 -7.07 24.40 10.13
CA ARG A 610 -6.69 23.43 9.10
C ARG A 610 -5.76 24.06 8.08
N GLU A 611 -5.01 23.20 7.41
CA GLU A 611 -4.36 23.55 6.16
C GLU A 611 -5.36 23.61 5.01
N LEU A 612 -4.92 24.15 3.87
CA LEU A 612 -5.71 24.26 2.64
C LEU A 612 -6.01 22.90 1.96
N TRP A 613 -5.70 21.73 2.58
CA TRP A 613 -5.94 20.40 1.99
C TRP A 613 -6.81 19.44 2.83
N ARG A 614 -7.84 18.89 2.16
CA ARG A 614 -8.87 17.92 2.63
C ARG A 614 -9.88 18.45 3.65
N PHE A 615 -10.79 19.29 3.18
CA PHE A 615 -12.07 19.52 3.86
C PHE A 615 -13.03 18.35 3.59
N ASP A 616 -13.31 17.54 4.61
CA ASP A 616 -14.31 16.45 4.54
C ASP A 616 -15.72 17.00 4.75
N LEU A 617 -16.60 16.83 3.75
CA LEU A 617 -18.00 17.25 3.82
C LEU A 617 -18.92 16.19 4.45
N ARG A 618 -18.40 15.11 5.04
CA ARG A 618 -19.21 14.00 5.57
C ARG A 618 -19.78 14.18 6.97
N GLU A 619 -19.78 15.38 7.55
CA GLU A 619 -20.51 15.58 8.81
C GLU A 619 -22.00 15.82 8.56
N ARG A 620 -22.82 14.85 9.01
CA ARG A 620 -24.28 14.99 9.16
C ARG A 620 -24.59 16.28 9.92
N ARG A 621 -25.41 17.18 9.36
CA ARG A 621 -25.87 18.36 10.11
C ARG A 621 -26.62 17.94 11.40
N PRO A 622 -26.33 18.56 12.56
CA PRO A 622 -27.32 18.73 13.61
C PRO A 622 -28.42 19.69 13.13
N ALA A 623 -29.65 19.50 13.60
CA ALA A 623 -30.73 20.45 13.36
C ALA A 623 -30.42 21.77 14.11
N CYS A 624 -30.07 22.84 13.40
CA CYS A 624 -29.98 24.19 13.98
C CYS A 624 -31.07 25.10 13.42
N SER A 625 -31.58 25.97 14.28
CA SER A 625 -32.58 27.02 14.03
C SER A 625 -32.01 28.15 13.17
N THR A 626 -32.90 29.01 12.66
CA THR A 626 -32.64 30.10 11.70
C THR A 626 -31.74 31.24 12.20
N ASP A 627 -31.39 31.25 13.49
CA ASP A 627 -30.74 32.40 14.16
C ASP A 627 -29.29 32.11 14.59
N ASP A 628 -28.63 31.09 14.01
CA ASP A 628 -27.31 30.60 14.44
C ASP A 628 -26.23 30.82 13.37
N ILE A 629 -24.97 31.08 13.77
CA ILE A 629 -23.84 31.07 12.82
C ILE A 629 -23.72 29.64 12.31
N GLY A 630 -24.07 29.47 11.04
CA GLY A 630 -23.94 28.21 10.36
C GLY A 630 -22.51 27.70 10.27
N HIS A 631 -22.37 26.48 9.77
CA HIS A 631 -21.04 25.95 9.45
C HIS A 631 -20.34 26.89 8.45
N LEU A 632 -19.29 27.57 8.92
CA LEU A 632 -18.58 28.61 8.18
C LEU A 632 -17.12 28.21 7.96
N VAL A 633 -16.58 28.52 6.79
CA VAL A 633 -15.16 28.37 6.51
C VAL A 633 -14.58 29.74 6.14
N VAL A 634 -13.51 30.14 6.82
CA VAL A 634 -12.80 31.41 6.56
C VAL A 634 -11.37 31.08 6.14
N ILE A 635 -10.93 31.62 5.01
CA ILE A 635 -9.56 31.52 4.51
C ILE A 635 -8.80 32.76 4.95
N VAL A 636 -7.71 32.56 5.68
CA VAL A 636 -6.92 33.64 6.30
C VAL A 636 -5.48 33.56 5.82
N ALA A 637 -4.93 34.68 5.36
CA ALA A 637 -3.51 34.83 5.07
C ALA A 637 -2.74 35.28 6.31
N TYR A 638 -1.65 34.57 6.61
CA TYR A 638 -0.70 34.95 7.64
C TYR A 638 0.68 35.08 7.01
N SER A 639 1.44 36.10 7.38
CA SER A 639 2.86 36.15 7.02
C SER A 639 3.61 34.97 7.66
N PHE A 640 4.68 34.50 7.01
CA PHE A 640 5.54 33.47 7.59
C PHE A 640 6.05 33.78 9.01
N PRO A 641 6.53 35.00 9.34
CA PRO A 641 6.83 35.39 10.72
C PRO A 641 5.68 35.13 11.70
N SER A 642 4.46 35.49 11.30
CA SER A 642 3.25 35.32 12.11
C SER A 642 2.98 33.85 12.42
N ILE A 643 3.08 32.99 11.40
CA ILE A 643 2.87 31.54 11.54
C ILE A 643 3.93 30.91 12.43
N LEU A 644 5.22 31.23 12.22
CA LEU A 644 6.30 30.69 13.03
C LEU A 644 6.14 31.09 14.50
N SER A 645 5.73 32.34 14.76
CA SER A 645 5.44 32.83 16.11
C SER A 645 4.26 32.10 16.74
N LEU A 646 3.20 31.83 15.97
CA LEU A 646 2.04 31.08 16.42
C LEU A 646 2.39 29.63 16.78
N ILE A 647 3.15 28.94 15.92
CA ILE A 647 3.63 27.56 16.18
C ILE A 647 4.50 27.51 17.44
N ARG A 648 5.40 28.49 17.60
CA ARG A 648 6.23 28.60 18.80
C ARG A 648 5.37 28.73 20.06
N HIS A 649 4.34 29.57 20.03
CA HIS A 649 3.46 29.76 21.18
C HIS A 649 2.64 28.51 21.52
N ILE A 650 2.13 27.83 20.50
CA ILE A 650 1.29 26.63 20.67
C ILE A 650 2.12 25.44 21.20
N CYS A 651 3.29 25.20 20.62
CA CYS A 651 4.08 24.00 20.91
C CYS A 651 5.12 24.18 22.04
N PHE A 652 5.58 25.41 22.31
CA PHE A 652 6.76 25.67 23.15
C PHE A 652 6.57 26.79 24.18
N ARG A 653 5.34 26.94 24.71
CA ARG A 653 4.93 28.01 25.63
C ARG A 653 5.90 28.27 26.80
N ASP A 654 6.48 27.21 27.37
CA ASP A 654 7.31 27.26 28.58
C ASP A 654 8.81 27.03 28.30
N VAL A 655 9.23 26.99 27.03
CA VAL A 655 10.61 26.72 26.63
C VAL A 655 11.36 28.02 26.36
N VAL A 656 12.41 28.28 27.13
CA VAL A 656 13.35 29.38 26.89
C VAL A 656 14.36 28.93 25.83
N PHE A 657 14.22 29.41 24.61
CA PHE A 657 15.18 29.15 23.54
C PHE A 657 16.52 29.83 23.87
N SER A 658 17.62 29.05 23.88
CA SER A 658 18.99 29.59 23.96
C SER A 658 19.27 30.50 22.77
N ALA A 659 19.98 31.61 22.97
CA ALA A 659 20.25 32.66 21.97
C ALA A 659 21.14 32.25 20.76
N ASP A 660 21.36 30.96 20.52
CA ASP A 660 22.20 30.48 19.43
C ASP A 660 21.34 29.95 18.26
N GLY A 661 21.23 30.70 17.17
CA GLY A 661 20.55 30.21 15.94
C GLY A 661 20.10 31.31 14.99
N ALA A 662 19.92 30.97 13.71
CA ALA A 662 19.66 31.92 12.62
C ALA A 662 18.22 32.50 12.57
N LEU A 663 17.33 32.13 13.50
CA LEU A 663 16.04 32.82 13.73
C LEU A 663 16.05 33.71 14.99
N CYS A 664 17.21 33.91 15.63
CA CYS A 664 17.35 34.87 16.72
C CYS A 664 17.18 36.33 16.26
N ASP A 665 17.42 36.61 14.97
CA ASP A 665 17.21 37.93 14.35
C ASP A 665 15.75 38.19 13.94
N PHE A 666 14.87 37.19 14.06
CA PHE A 666 13.44 37.42 13.83
C PHE A 666 12.86 38.25 14.97
N GLN A 667 12.27 39.39 14.64
CA GLN A 667 11.33 40.03 15.55
C GLN A 667 10.12 39.10 15.65
N TRP A 668 10.06 38.32 16.73
CA TRP A 668 8.93 37.46 17.10
C TRP A 668 7.73 38.31 17.56
N ASP A 669 7.34 39.29 16.75
CA ASP A 669 6.19 40.12 17.03
C ASP A 669 4.94 39.46 16.44
N TRP A 670 4.12 38.92 17.32
CA TRP A 670 2.87 38.22 16.97
C TRP A 670 1.72 39.21 16.70
N GLN A 671 1.94 40.52 16.75
CA GLN A 671 0.90 41.55 16.58
C GLN A 671 0.21 41.55 15.21
N SER A 672 0.74 40.87 14.21
CA SER A 672 0.12 40.74 12.89
C SER A 672 -1.20 39.96 12.96
N GLN A 673 -2.32 40.64 12.70
CA GLN A 673 -3.62 40.00 12.55
C GLN A 673 -3.66 39.26 11.21
N GLY A 674 -4.14 38.02 11.21
CA GLY A 674 -4.37 37.28 9.96
C GLY A 674 -5.36 38.04 9.09
N ARG A 675 -5.07 38.14 7.79
CA ARG A 675 -5.90 38.88 6.83
C ARG A 675 -6.95 37.95 6.24
N VAL A 676 -8.23 38.31 6.38
CA VAL A 676 -9.33 37.51 5.79
C VAL A 676 -9.26 37.63 4.27
N LEU A 677 -9.03 36.52 3.57
CA LEU A 677 -9.02 36.46 2.10
C LEU A 677 -10.40 36.11 1.55
N ALA A 678 -11.02 35.08 2.12
CA ALA A 678 -12.30 34.61 1.63
C ALA A 678 -13.13 33.93 2.71
N VAL A 679 -14.43 33.85 2.46
CA VAL A 679 -15.41 33.17 3.32
C VAL A 679 -16.27 32.25 2.46
N VAL A 680 -16.46 31.02 2.94
CA VAL A 680 -17.34 30.01 2.33
C VAL A 680 -18.44 29.67 3.31
N ASP A 681 -19.66 30.02 2.92
CA ASP A 681 -20.86 29.73 3.70
C ASP A 681 -21.43 28.36 3.29
N LEU A 682 -21.23 27.36 4.16
CA LEU A 682 -21.73 26.00 3.94
C LEU A 682 -23.20 25.84 4.37
N ASN A 683 -23.79 26.89 4.94
CA ASN A 683 -25.11 26.85 5.55
C ASN A 683 -26.23 27.45 4.71
N SER A 684 -25.94 27.90 3.48
CA SER A 684 -26.98 28.37 2.53
C SER A 684 -28.18 27.41 2.57
N GLY A 685 -29.37 27.92 2.91
CA GLY A 685 -30.62 27.17 3.12
C GLY A 685 -31.15 26.49 1.84
N ARG A 686 -30.29 25.74 1.18
CA ARG A 686 -30.43 25.15 -0.15
C ARG A 686 -31.26 23.85 -0.06
N PRO A 687 -32.23 23.64 -0.96
CA PRO A 687 -33.05 22.43 -0.98
C PRO A 687 -32.18 21.17 -1.19
N ARG A 688 -32.63 20.00 -0.70
CA ARG A 688 -31.87 18.73 -0.71
C ARG A 688 -31.31 18.34 -2.09
N GLU A 689 -31.93 18.78 -3.17
CA GLU A 689 -31.54 18.47 -4.55
C GLU A 689 -30.31 19.28 -5.03
N SER A 690 -29.98 20.38 -4.37
CA SER A 690 -28.83 21.25 -4.67
C SER A 690 -27.56 20.93 -3.87
N ARG A 691 -27.54 19.77 -3.17
CA ARG A 691 -26.41 19.28 -2.36
C ARG A 691 -25.13 18.98 -3.15
N PHE A 692 -25.24 18.88 -4.47
CA PHE A 692 -24.13 18.64 -5.39
C PHE A 692 -23.60 19.93 -6.03
N LEU A 693 -24.25 21.08 -5.80
CA LEU A 693 -23.81 22.38 -6.30
C LEU A 693 -22.79 23.00 -5.34
N THR A 694 -21.69 23.52 -5.88
CA THR A 694 -20.62 24.15 -5.11
C THR A 694 -21.14 25.30 -4.22
N PRO A 695 -20.67 25.44 -2.97
CA PRO A 695 -21.02 26.58 -2.12
C PRO A 695 -20.50 27.90 -2.71
N PRO A 696 -21.17 29.05 -2.42
CA PRO A 696 -20.69 30.36 -2.83
C PRO A 696 -19.44 30.74 -2.03
N ILE A 697 -18.45 31.33 -2.69
CA ILE A 697 -17.22 31.86 -2.09
C ILE A 697 -17.26 33.38 -2.18
N PHE A 698 -16.94 34.06 -1.08
CA PHE A 698 -16.97 35.51 -0.98
C PHE A 698 -15.57 36.05 -0.63
N CYS A 699 -15.04 36.96 -1.44
CA CYS A 699 -13.65 37.45 -1.34
C CYS A 699 -13.57 38.84 -0.70
N SER A 700 -12.45 39.18 -0.08
CA SER A 700 -12.21 40.45 0.60
C SER A 700 -11.98 41.64 -0.34
N GLU A 701 -12.04 42.86 0.20
CA GLU A 701 -11.91 44.12 -0.57
C GLU A 701 -10.56 44.27 -1.30
N ASP A 702 -9.50 43.66 -0.76
CA ASP A 702 -8.17 43.62 -1.37
C ASP A 702 -8.12 42.76 -2.65
N ILE A 703 -9.09 41.84 -2.79
CA ILE A 703 -9.27 40.96 -3.94
C ILE A 703 -10.36 41.52 -4.87
N PHE A 704 -11.35 42.22 -4.31
CA PHE A 704 -12.50 42.78 -5.00
C PHE A 704 -12.82 44.20 -4.49
N PRO A 705 -12.32 45.26 -5.14
CA PRO A 705 -12.56 46.64 -4.71
C PRO A 705 -13.95 47.12 -5.15
N GLU A 706 -15.01 46.51 -4.63
CA GLU A 706 -16.36 47.10 -4.67
C GLU A 706 -16.56 47.98 -3.43
N SER A 707 -16.92 49.24 -3.63
CA SER A 707 -17.22 50.22 -2.57
C SER A 707 -18.35 49.79 -1.60
N LEU A 708 -19.07 48.70 -1.93
CA LEU A 708 -20.20 48.13 -1.19
C LEU A 708 -19.78 47.19 -0.05
N LEU A 709 -18.54 46.70 -0.02
CA LEU A 709 -18.04 45.75 1.00
C LEU A 709 -17.40 46.42 2.22
N ARG A 710 -17.33 47.76 2.24
CA ARG A 710 -16.56 48.55 3.22
C ARG A 710 -17.05 48.30 4.64
N GLY A 711 -16.18 47.73 5.47
CA GLY A 711 -16.47 47.37 6.87
C GLY A 711 -17.05 45.97 7.09
N SER A 712 -17.44 45.22 6.04
CA SER A 712 -17.96 43.85 6.20
C SER A 712 -16.87 42.83 6.57
N PHE A 713 -15.66 43.01 6.03
CA PHE A 713 -14.50 42.17 6.36
C PHE A 713 -13.79 42.62 7.66
N GLU A 714 -14.00 43.86 8.09
CA GLU A 714 -13.51 44.37 9.38
C GLU A 714 -14.18 43.63 10.54
N GLU A 715 -15.51 43.43 10.47
CA GLU A 715 -16.27 42.61 11.42
C GLU A 715 -15.80 41.15 11.45
N LEU A 716 -15.44 40.57 10.30
CA LEU A 716 -14.85 39.22 10.22
C LEU A 716 -13.42 39.15 10.77
N THR A 717 -12.69 40.27 10.77
CA THR A 717 -11.34 40.35 11.36
C THR A 717 -11.41 40.21 12.88
N HIS A 718 -12.49 40.70 13.53
CA HIS A 718 -12.73 40.44 14.95
C HIS A 718 -12.93 38.94 15.25
N LEU A 719 -13.61 38.21 14.36
CA LEU A 719 -13.76 36.76 14.47
C LEU A 719 -12.43 36.01 14.31
N VAL A 720 -11.63 36.39 13.31
CA VAL A 720 -10.29 35.81 13.11
C VAL A 720 -9.40 36.11 14.31
N LYS A 721 -9.41 37.35 14.81
CA LYS A 721 -8.65 37.73 16.01
C LYS A 721 -9.05 36.90 17.22
N PHE A 722 -10.35 36.73 17.46
CA PHE A 722 -10.85 35.87 18.53
C PHE A 722 -10.39 34.41 18.36
N ALA A 723 -10.47 33.88 17.14
CA ALA A 723 -9.96 32.54 16.83
C ALA A 723 -8.46 32.42 17.16
N THR A 724 -7.64 33.37 16.69
CA THR A 724 -6.19 33.40 16.98
C THR A 724 -5.91 33.57 18.48
N ASP A 725 -6.72 34.35 19.21
CA ASP A 725 -6.59 34.52 20.66
C ASP A 725 -6.93 33.23 21.42
N CYS A 726 -7.89 32.43 20.94
CA CYS A 726 -8.18 31.12 21.52
C CYS A 726 -6.99 30.16 21.46
N LEU A 727 -6.10 30.29 20.48
CA LEU A 727 -4.86 29.51 20.40
C LEU A 727 -3.85 29.87 21.51
N LYS A 728 -4.03 31.01 22.20
CA LYS A 728 -3.17 31.44 23.32
C LYS A 728 -3.59 30.84 24.66
N GLU A 729 -4.81 30.32 24.75
CA GLU A 729 -5.33 29.71 25.96
C GLU A 729 -4.93 28.23 26.06
N PRO A 730 -4.67 27.68 27.27
CA PRO A 730 -4.31 26.27 27.47
C PRO A 730 -5.47 25.28 27.19
N ARG A 731 -6.52 25.70 26.48
CA ARG A 731 -7.74 24.94 26.19
C ARG A 731 -7.72 24.24 24.83
N VAL A 732 -6.58 24.26 24.14
CA VAL A 732 -6.40 23.56 22.86
C VAL A 732 -6.43 22.06 23.12
N VAL A 733 -7.37 21.36 22.48
CA VAL A 733 -7.45 19.90 22.52
C VAL A 733 -7.05 19.37 21.15
N TYR A 734 -6.25 18.32 21.11
CA TYR A 734 -5.97 17.59 19.87
C TYR A 734 -7.03 16.51 19.71
N ASN A 735 -7.80 16.53 18.62
CA ASN A 735 -8.78 15.49 18.36
C ASN A 735 -8.08 14.27 17.72
N HIS A 736 -7.73 13.30 18.55
CA HIS A 736 -7.06 12.06 18.12
C HIS A 736 -8.01 10.99 17.58
N ALA A 737 -9.33 11.18 17.63
CA ALA A 737 -10.32 10.13 17.34
C ALA A 737 -10.40 9.71 15.86
N ASN A 738 -9.62 10.32 14.97
CA ASN A 738 -9.59 9.94 13.55
C ASN A 738 -8.19 10.19 12.98
N ILE A 739 -7.31 9.18 13.04
CA ILE A 739 -5.88 9.23 12.67
C ILE A 739 -5.67 9.75 11.23
N PHE A 740 -6.68 9.64 10.37
CA PHE A 740 -6.63 10.11 8.98
C PHE A 740 -6.90 11.60 8.78
N TYR A 741 -7.45 12.30 9.79
CA TYR A 741 -8.06 13.61 9.61
C TYR A 741 -7.66 14.68 10.63
N GLY A 742 -6.76 14.39 11.58
CA GLY A 742 -6.49 15.24 12.76
C GLY A 742 -6.40 16.75 12.48
N TYR A 743 -6.85 17.55 13.44
CA TYR A 743 -6.85 19.00 13.37
C TYR A 743 -6.83 19.58 14.77
N MET A 744 -6.30 20.79 14.90
CA MET A 744 -6.32 21.54 16.13
C MET A 744 -7.70 22.16 16.29
N HIS A 745 -8.38 21.89 17.41
CA HIS A 745 -9.67 22.51 17.70
C HIS A 745 -9.70 23.17 19.07
N CYS A 746 -10.31 24.35 19.11
CA CYS A 746 -10.59 25.10 20.33
C CYS A 746 -12.09 24.96 20.61
N LYS A 747 -12.45 24.26 21.69
CA LYS A 747 -13.83 24.25 22.17
C LYS A 747 -14.10 25.55 22.91
N THR A 748 -14.76 26.48 22.24
CA THR A 748 -15.00 27.84 22.75
C THR A 748 -16.36 28.31 22.26
N GLN A 749 -17.04 29.10 23.09
CA GLN A 749 -18.26 29.79 22.68
C GLN A 749 -17.86 31.14 22.12
N ILE A 750 -18.25 31.41 20.87
CA ILE A 750 -18.00 32.71 20.24
C ILE A 750 -18.85 33.76 21.00
N PRO A 751 -18.25 34.86 21.47
CA PRO A 751 -18.97 35.92 22.16
C PRO A 751 -20.17 36.44 21.33
N PRO A 752 -21.34 36.70 21.95
CA PRO A 752 -22.55 37.10 21.22
C PRO A 752 -22.39 38.35 20.33
N ASP A 753 -21.54 39.29 20.74
CA ASP A 753 -21.19 40.50 19.98
C ASP A 753 -20.43 40.17 18.69
N ILE A 754 -19.42 39.30 18.77
CA ILE A 754 -18.69 38.78 17.59
C ILE A 754 -19.63 37.96 16.73
N GLN A 755 -20.56 37.21 17.35
CA GLN A 755 -21.51 36.40 16.61
C GLN A 755 -22.47 37.25 15.78
N SER A 756 -23.08 38.27 16.38
CA SER A 756 -23.98 39.19 15.69
C SER A 756 -23.26 39.97 14.59
N GLY A 757 -22.04 40.45 14.85
CA GLY A 757 -21.21 41.10 13.81
C GLY A 757 -20.92 40.17 12.63
N THR A 758 -20.50 38.93 12.90
CA THR A 758 -20.25 37.93 11.86
C THR A 758 -21.52 37.65 11.03
N PHE A 759 -22.67 37.50 11.68
CA PHE A 759 -23.95 37.29 11.01
C PHE A 759 -24.33 38.47 10.10
N HIS A 760 -24.19 39.71 10.59
CA HIS A 760 -24.47 40.90 9.80
C HIS A 760 -23.52 41.04 8.60
N ALA A 761 -22.22 40.76 8.78
CA ALA A 761 -21.26 40.69 7.68
C ALA A 761 -21.69 39.66 6.62
N LEU A 762 -22.11 38.47 7.02
CA LEU A 762 -22.57 37.42 6.11
C LEU A 762 -23.84 37.81 5.34
N GLU A 763 -24.81 38.44 6.00
CA GLU A 763 -26.03 38.92 5.34
C GLU A 763 -25.73 40.00 4.29
N ARG A 764 -24.83 40.94 4.60
CA ARG A 764 -24.38 41.96 3.63
C ARG A 764 -23.68 41.31 2.43
N ILE A 765 -22.82 40.33 2.70
CA ILE A 765 -22.09 39.57 1.68
C ILE A 765 -23.05 38.73 0.80
N ARG A 766 -24.08 38.11 1.39
CA ARG A 766 -25.10 37.31 0.68
C ARG A 766 -25.99 38.17 -0.22
N ALA A 767 -26.27 39.40 0.17
CA ALA A 767 -27.11 40.33 -0.59
C ALA A 767 -26.45 40.82 -1.90
N LEU A 768 -25.13 40.62 -2.07
CA LEU A 768 -24.43 40.94 -3.30
C LEU A 768 -24.83 39.96 -4.40
N ALA A 769 -25.47 40.46 -5.46
CA ALA A 769 -25.94 39.67 -6.60
C ALA A 769 -24.83 39.41 -7.65
N VAL A 770 -23.64 38.99 -7.22
CA VAL A 770 -22.52 38.69 -8.14
C VAL A 770 -22.55 37.19 -8.50
N PRO A 771 -22.49 36.82 -9.80
CA PRO A 771 -22.44 35.42 -10.23
C PRO A 771 -21.27 34.65 -9.61
N VAL A 772 -21.53 33.39 -9.24
CA VAL A 772 -20.54 32.52 -8.54
C VAL A 772 -19.28 32.31 -9.38
N GLU A 773 -19.41 32.31 -10.70
CA GLU A 773 -18.35 32.10 -11.68
C GLU A 773 -17.38 33.28 -11.75
N ALA A 774 -17.87 34.52 -11.66
CA ALA A 774 -17.04 35.73 -11.62
C ALA A 774 -16.21 35.79 -10.32
N ARG A 775 -16.83 35.46 -9.18
CA ARG A 775 -16.16 35.37 -7.87
C ARG A 775 -15.02 34.37 -7.84
N ARG A 776 -15.16 33.24 -8.55
CA ARG A 776 -14.12 32.21 -8.66
C ARG A 776 -12.94 32.67 -9.51
N ARG A 777 -13.20 33.31 -10.64
CA ARG A 777 -12.16 33.77 -11.57
C ARG A 777 -11.21 34.76 -10.87
N GLU A 778 -11.73 35.63 -10.02
CA GLU A 778 -10.93 36.68 -9.37
C GLU A 778 -10.26 36.22 -8.07
N LEU A 779 -10.88 35.29 -7.32
CA LEU A 779 -10.16 34.54 -6.28
C LEU A 779 -8.95 33.81 -6.87
N ARG A 780 -9.09 33.21 -8.06
CA ARG A 780 -7.98 32.58 -8.78
C ARG A 780 -6.92 33.62 -9.17
N ALA A 781 -7.31 34.76 -9.75
CA ALA A 781 -6.37 35.81 -10.14
C ALA A 781 -5.55 36.39 -8.96
N SER A 782 -6.19 36.62 -7.81
CA SER A 782 -5.52 37.12 -6.59
C SER A 782 -4.62 36.09 -5.90
N LEU A 783 -4.85 34.80 -6.14
CA LEU A 783 -3.99 33.70 -5.70
C LEU A 783 -2.82 33.43 -6.67
N GLY A 784 -2.68 34.19 -7.77
CA GLY A 784 -1.58 34.08 -8.74
C GLY A 784 -1.85 33.12 -9.92
N VAL A 785 -3.11 32.89 -10.31
CA VAL A 785 -3.47 31.87 -11.32
C VAL A 785 -3.50 32.44 -12.76
N GLN A 786 -2.85 31.76 -13.72
CA GLN A 786 -3.10 31.87 -15.16
C GLN A 786 -3.23 30.46 -15.76
N THR A 787 -4.31 30.18 -16.53
CA THR A 787 -4.45 28.89 -17.25
C THR A 787 -4.78 29.07 -18.74
N PRO A 788 -4.30 28.20 -19.64
CA PRO A 788 -4.61 28.22 -21.08
C PRO A 788 -5.95 27.54 -21.46
N LEU A 789 -6.75 27.10 -20.49
CA LEU A 789 -7.89 26.19 -20.72
C LEU A 789 -9.26 26.89 -20.74
N GLU A 790 -9.32 28.22 -20.63
CA GLU A 790 -10.59 28.96 -20.65
C GLU A 790 -11.27 28.98 -22.04
N ASP A 791 -10.57 28.62 -23.13
CA ASP A 791 -11.16 28.61 -24.48
C ASP A 791 -12.07 27.41 -24.78
N PHE A 792 -11.94 26.28 -24.07
CA PHE A 792 -12.62 25.03 -24.47
C PHE A 792 -13.97 24.78 -23.77
N GLU A 793 -14.14 25.24 -22.52
CA GLU A 793 -15.40 25.06 -21.78
C GLU A 793 -16.43 26.17 -22.08
N TRP A 794 -15.98 27.31 -22.62
CA TRP A 794 -16.86 28.45 -22.93
C TRP A 794 -17.54 28.37 -24.30
N GLN A 795 -16.97 27.63 -25.27
CA GLN A 795 -17.57 27.49 -26.61
C GLN A 795 -18.73 26.48 -26.66
N ASN A 796 -18.79 25.50 -25.76
CA ASN A 796 -19.76 24.40 -25.85
C ASN A 796 -21.04 24.57 -25.02
N ASN A 797 -21.15 25.62 -24.19
CA ASN A 797 -22.33 25.81 -23.34
C ASN A 797 -23.37 26.79 -23.90
N ASN A 798 -23.17 27.35 -25.10
CA ASN A 798 -24.12 28.31 -25.69
C ASN A 798 -24.87 27.85 -26.94
N GLU A 799 -24.63 26.67 -27.52
CA GLU A 799 -25.54 26.10 -28.52
C GLU A 799 -25.63 24.58 -28.34
N ALA A 800 -26.84 24.08 -28.06
CA ALA A 800 -27.13 22.66 -28.00
C ALA A 800 -27.06 22.05 -29.42
N GLY A 801 -25.87 21.62 -29.82
CA GLY A 801 -25.62 20.76 -30.99
C GLY A 801 -25.33 19.30 -30.59
N PRO A 802 -25.57 18.31 -31.48
CA PRO A 802 -25.37 16.90 -31.16
C PRO A 802 -23.88 16.54 -30.97
N PRO A 803 -23.57 15.44 -30.26
CA PRO A 803 -22.19 15.09 -29.91
C PRO A 803 -21.35 14.75 -31.16
N PHE A 804 -20.13 15.28 -31.21
CA PHE A 804 -19.15 15.02 -32.27
C PHE A 804 -18.80 13.52 -32.38
N THR A 805 -18.78 12.99 -33.61
CA THR A 805 -18.31 11.64 -33.94
C THR A 805 -16.81 11.61 -34.20
N ASP A 806 -16.15 10.47 -33.90
CA ASP A 806 -14.69 10.24 -34.00
C ASP A 806 -14.02 10.66 -35.33
N SER A 807 -14.77 10.83 -36.42
CA SER A 807 -14.21 11.30 -37.70
C SER A 807 -13.75 12.76 -37.68
N ASP A 808 -14.41 13.63 -36.91
CA ASP A 808 -14.09 15.07 -36.90
C ASP A 808 -12.78 15.38 -36.14
N PHE A 809 -12.36 14.47 -35.26
CA PHE A 809 -11.09 14.58 -34.54
C PHE A 809 -9.89 14.23 -35.42
N ILE A 810 -10.04 13.28 -36.35
CA ILE A 810 -8.95 12.86 -37.24
C ILE A 810 -8.65 13.95 -38.27
N GLN A 811 -9.67 14.67 -38.75
CA GLN A 811 -9.50 15.75 -39.73
C GLN A 811 -8.71 16.94 -39.15
N ARG A 812 -8.93 17.31 -37.88
CA ARG A 812 -8.27 18.47 -37.24
C ARG A 812 -6.86 18.21 -36.70
N VAL A 813 -6.40 16.97 -36.70
CA VAL A 813 -5.01 16.61 -36.33
C VAL A 813 -4.11 16.53 -37.57
N GLN A 814 -4.70 16.49 -38.76
CA GLN A 814 -3.96 16.48 -40.04
C GLN A 814 -3.81 17.86 -40.68
N ASP A 815 -4.61 18.84 -40.27
CA ASP A 815 -4.43 20.27 -40.57
C ASP A 815 -3.63 20.95 -39.45
#